data_AF-A0A804MIN2-F1
#
_entry.id   AF-A0A804MIN2-F1
#
_cell.length_a   1.000
_cell.length_b   1.000
_cell.length_c   1.000
_cell.angle_alpha   90.00
_cell.angle_beta   90.00
_cell.angle_gamma   90.00
#
_symmetry.space_group_name_H-M   'P 1'
#
loop_
_entity.id
_entity.type
_entity.pdbx_description
1 polymer ?
#
loop_
_entity_poly.entity_id
_entity_poly.type
_entity_poly.pdbx_seq_one_letter_code
_entity_poly.pdbx_strand_id
1 'polypeptide(L)'
;MLLHAGPSFLLAPPPRFAAAPSSASPRRSRTPQSSPPTSHFARPADPVAQRVRPVAPRPPMATAEEGASSDVGVAVAESAQGFLLDARAYWVTKSLIAWNISDQKTSLFLYASRNATMCMSSQDMKGYDSKVELQPENDGLPSSVTQKFPFISSYRAFRIPSSVDVATLVKCQLAVASFDAHGNRQDVTGLQLPGVLDDMFAYTGPLGTIFSEEADVSVSFYDGPAGPLLETVQLNELNGVWSVTGPRNWENRYYLYEVTVYHQTTGNIEKCLAADPYARGLSANSTRTWLVDINNETLKPLAWDGLAAEKPRLDSFSDISIYELHIRDFSAHDSTVDCPFRGGFCAFTFQDSVGIEHLKKLSDAGLTHVHLLPSFQFGGVDDIKSNWKCVDEIELSKLPPGSDLQQAAIVAIQEEDPYNWGYNPVVWGVPKGSYASNPDGPSRIIEYRLMVQALNRLGLRVVMDVVYNHLYSSGPFAITSVLDKIVPGYYLRRDSNGQTENSAAVNNTASEHFMVDRLIVDDLLNWAVNYKVDGFRFDLMGHIMKKTMIRAKSALQSLTIDEHGVDGSKIYLYGEGWNFGEVAENQRGINGSQLNMSGTGIGSFNDRIRDAINGGSPFGNPLQQGFSTGLFLEPNGFYQGNETETRLTLATYADHIQIGLAGNLKDYVVISHTGEARKGSEIRTFDGSPVGYASSPIETINYASAHDNETLFDIISLKTPMDLSIDERCRINHLSTSMIALSQGIPFFHAGDEILRSKSLDRDSYDSGDWFNKIDFTYETNNWGVGLPPREKNEGSWPLMKPRLENPSFKPAKHDIIAALDKFIDILKIRYSSPLFRLTTASDIVQRVHFHNTGPSLVPGVIVMSIEDARNDRHDMAQIDETFSCVVTVFNVCPYEVSIEIPDLASLRLQLHPVQVNSSDALARQSAYDTATGRFTVPKRTAAVFVEPRC
;
A
#
# COMPACT_ATOMS: atom_id res chain seq x y z
N MET A 1 31.19 -28.82 -6.02
CA MET A 1 32.61 -28.40 -6.13
C MET A 1 32.61 -26.88 -6.03
N LEU A 2 33.18 -26.18 -5.06
CA LEU A 2 34.22 -26.44 -4.06
C LEU A 2 33.80 -25.87 -2.70
N LEU A 3 34.28 -26.52 -1.65
CA LEU A 3 34.12 -26.21 -0.23
C LEU A 3 34.92 -24.97 0.21
N HIS A 4 34.45 -24.27 1.25
CA HIS A 4 35.31 -23.90 2.39
C HIS A 4 34.51 -23.71 3.69
N ALA A 5 35.02 -24.36 4.74
CA ALA A 5 34.51 -24.42 6.12
C ALA A 5 34.88 -23.16 6.94
N GLY A 6 33.99 -22.68 7.81
CA GLY A 6 34.11 -22.79 9.30
C GLY A 6 34.76 -21.54 9.93
N PRO A 7 34.50 -21.18 11.21
CA PRO A 7 34.40 -22.12 12.33
C PRO A 7 33.23 -21.91 13.32
N SER A 8 32.92 -23.01 14.02
CA SER A 8 31.94 -23.18 15.10
C SER A 8 32.40 -22.59 16.44
N PHE A 9 31.47 -22.06 17.23
CA PHE A 9 31.65 -21.84 18.67
C PHE A 9 30.84 -22.87 19.47
N LEU A 10 31.54 -23.57 20.38
CA LEU A 10 31.02 -24.53 21.35
C LEU A 10 30.58 -23.78 22.62
N LEU A 11 29.32 -23.94 23.04
CA LEU A 11 28.85 -23.55 24.37
C LEU A 11 28.53 -24.80 25.20
N ALA A 12 29.01 -24.79 26.44
CA ALA A 12 28.92 -25.88 27.42
C ALA A 12 27.48 -26.05 27.98
N PRO A 13 27.10 -27.26 28.47
CA PRO A 13 25.75 -27.53 28.94
C PRO A 13 25.51 -27.04 30.40
N PRO A 14 24.25 -26.69 30.77
CA PRO A 14 23.92 -26.18 32.10
C PRO A 14 23.74 -27.31 33.14
N PRO A 15 23.94 -27.04 34.44
CA PRO A 15 23.68 -28.02 35.49
C PRO A 15 22.19 -28.13 35.83
N ARG A 16 21.72 -29.37 35.99
CA ARG A 16 20.42 -29.74 36.53
C ARG A 16 20.36 -29.51 38.04
N PHE A 17 19.27 -28.94 38.56
CA PHE A 17 18.82 -29.23 39.93
C PHE A 17 17.30 -29.38 40.05
N ALA A 18 16.97 -30.59 40.52
CA ALA A 18 15.83 -31.15 41.25
C ALA A 18 14.60 -30.31 41.66
N ALA A 19 13.47 -31.01 41.63
CA ALA A 19 12.13 -30.60 42.05
C ALA A 19 11.78 -30.98 43.51
N ALA A 20 10.65 -30.38 43.97
CA ALA A 20 9.67 -30.80 45.00
C ALA A 20 9.76 -30.17 46.42
N PRO A 21 8.67 -30.12 47.23
CA PRO A 21 7.24 -29.90 46.94
C PRO A 21 6.44 -29.03 47.97
N SER A 22 5.21 -28.65 47.60
CA SER A 22 3.94 -28.49 48.38
C SER A 22 3.88 -27.81 49.77
N SER A 23 2.94 -26.86 49.95
CA SER A 23 1.88 -26.84 51.01
C SER A 23 1.07 -25.52 50.96
N ALA A 24 -0.22 -25.54 50.61
CA ALA A 24 -1.39 -25.51 51.52
C ALA A 24 -1.71 -24.14 52.19
N SER A 25 -2.83 -23.53 51.78
CA SER A 25 -3.57 -22.46 52.50
C SER A 25 -4.31 -23.02 53.75
N PRO A 26 -4.82 -22.18 54.68
CA PRO A 26 -6.21 -21.69 54.55
C PRO A 26 -6.62 -20.35 55.27
N ARG A 27 -7.63 -19.69 54.68
CA ARG A 27 -8.83 -18.99 55.23
C ARG A 27 -8.80 -18.12 56.52
N ARG A 28 -9.38 -16.91 56.42
CA ARG A 28 -10.67 -16.41 57.05
C ARG A 28 -10.76 -14.86 56.92
N SER A 29 -11.68 -14.27 56.14
CA SER A 29 -13.09 -13.91 56.40
C SER A 29 -13.35 -12.75 57.38
N ARG A 30 -13.88 -11.60 56.91
CA ARG A 30 -15.21 -11.01 57.24
C ARG A 30 -15.35 -9.53 56.81
N THR A 31 -16.44 -9.25 56.09
CA THR A 31 -17.10 -7.98 55.70
C THR A 31 -17.93 -7.39 56.87
N PRO A 32 -18.89 -6.43 56.72
CA PRO A 32 -19.11 -5.25 55.83
C PRO A 32 -19.59 -3.97 56.62
N GLN A 33 -19.92 -2.85 55.94
CA GLN A 33 -21.04 -1.88 56.19
C GLN A 33 -20.86 -0.65 55.27
N SER A 34 -21.70 -0.28 54.28
CA SER A 34 -23.12 0.18 54.23
C SER A 34 -23.33 1.64 54.71
N SER A 35 -23.37 2.66 53.82
CA SER A 35 -24.57 3.28 53.16
C SER A 35 -24.76 4.77 53.66
N PRO A 36 -25.70 5.62 53.14
CA PRO A 36 -25.42 6.78 52.26
C PRO A 36 -26.06 8.13 52.78
N PRO A 37 -26.88 8.91 52.02
CA PRO A 37 -26.58 10.13 51.25
C PRO A 37 -27.43 11.38 51.65
N THR A 38 -27.23 12.55 51.00
CA THR A 38 -28.23 13.64 50.78
C THR A 38 -27.64 14.66 49.78
N SER A 39 -28.13 14.86 48.55
CA SER A 39 -29.34 15.55 48.05
C SER A 39 -29.40 17.07 48.27
N HIS A 40 -29.46 17.88 47.19
CA HIS A 40 -30.67 18.63 46.82
C HIS A 40 -30.56 19.43 45.50
N PHE A 41 -31.71 19.46 44.83
CA PHE A 41 -32.13 20.14 43.60
C PHE A 41 -32.02 21.67 43.62
N ALA A 42 -31.85 22.28 42.43
CA ALA A 42 -32.79 23.28 41.88
C ALA A 42 -32.44 23.71 40.43
N ARG A 43 -33.45 23.71 39.55
CA ARG A 43 -33.63 24.52 38.32
C ARG A 43 -34.73 25.57 38.64
N PRO A 44 -35.11 26.56 37.78
CA PRO A 44 -34.51 27.12 36.55
C PRO A 44 -34.50 28.69 36.53
N ALA A 45 -33.83 29.30 35.54
CA ALA A 45 -34.26 30.58 34.92
C ALA A 45 -33.44 30.89 33.65
N ASP A 46 -34.14 31.20 32.56
CA ASP A 46 -33.70 31.89 31.33
C ASP A 46 -34.53 33.21 31.24
N PRO A 47 -34.25 34.19 30.34
CA PRO A 47 -33.05 34.48 29.56
C PRO A 47 -32.67 36.00 29.58
N VAL A 48 -31.43 36.37 29.22
CA VAL A 48 -31.13 37.73 28.69
C VAL A 48 -30.17 37.61 27.51
N ALA A 49 -30.59 38.19 26.40
CA ALA A 49 -29.90 38.26 25.13
C ALA A 49 -28.65 39.14 25.17
N GLN A 50 -27.54 38.66 24.59
CA GLN A 50 -26.50 39.51 24.02
C GLN A 50 -26.12 39.03 22.63
N ARG A 51 -26.25 39.97 21.68
CA ARG A 51 -25.88 39.84 20.26
C ARG A 51 -24.36 39.75 20.13
N VAL A 52 -23.86 38.68 19.50
CA VAL A 52 -22.50 38.60 18.99
C VAL A 52 -22.54 38.75 17.46
N ARG A 53 -21.69 39.64 16.94
CA ARG A 53 -21.54 39.93 15.50
C ARG A 53 -20.76 38.79 14.80
N PRO A 54 -21.06 38.46 13.55
CA PRO A 54 -20.29 37.49 12.77
C PRO A 54 -18.94 38.07 12.36
N VAL A 55 -17.87 37.29 12.57
CA VAL A 55 -16.53 37.52 12.01
C VAL A 55 -16.50 36.89 10.63
N ALA A 56 -16.15 37.67 9.61
CA ALA A 56 -16.06 37.23 8.23
C ALA A 56 -14.83 36.30 8.02
N PRO A 57 -14.97 35.23 7.20
CA PRO A 57 -13.85 34.35 6.85
C PRO A 57 -12.87 35.03 5.88
N ARG A 58 -11.58 34.80 6.09
CA ARG A 58 -10.49 35.19 5.17
C ARG A 58 -10.54 34.30 3.90
N PRO A 59 -10.28 34.85 2.70
CA PRO A 59 -10.34 34.09 1.46
C PRO A 59 -9.08 33.22 1.24
N PRO A 60 -9.22 32.11 0.48
CA PRO A 60 -8.12 31.21 0.13
C PRO A 60 -7.19 31.81 -0.92
N MET A 61 -5.91 31.46 -0.81
CA MET A 61 -4.82 31.91 -1.69
C MET A 61 -4.95 31.19 -3.04
N ALA A 62 -5.33 31.94 -4.08
CA ALA A 62 -5.47 31.46 -5.44
C ALA A 62 -4.14 31.45 -6.20
N THR A 63 -3.99 30.43 -7.05
CA THR A 63 -3.03 30.29 -8.16
C THR A 63 -3.05 31.51 -9.09
N ALA A 64 -1.88 32.01 -9.48
CA ALA A 64 -1.74 33.11 -10.45
C ALA A 64 -1.13 32.60 -11.76
N GLU A 65 -1.90 32.68 -12.85
CA GLU A 65 -1.43 32.72 -14.24
C GLU A 65 -1.07 34.16 -14.66
N GLU A 66 -0.27 34.23 -15.72
CA GLU A 66 0.46 35.37 -16.29
C GLU A 66 -0.35 36.62 -16.68
N GLY A 67 0.27 37.80 -16.55
CA GLY A 67 -0.22 39.02 -17.20
C GLY A 67 0.45 40.35 -16.79
N ALA A 68 1.45 40.76 -17.58
CA ALA A 68 1.91 42.13 -17.90
C ALA A 68 2.45 43.11 -16.82
N SER A 69 3.57 43.73 -17.19
CA SER A 69 4.46 44.65 -16.47
C SER A 69 3.84 45.91 -15.85
N SER A 70 4.32 46.29 -14.67
CA SER A 70 4.73 47.67 -14.39
C SER A 70 5.79 47.73 -13.27
N ASP A 71 6.91 48.39 -13.58
CA ASP A 71 8.05 48.64 -12.71
C ASP A 71 7.66 49.40 -11.44
N VAL A 72 7.88 48.77 -10.27
CA VAL A 72 8.15 49.49 -9.02
C VAL A 72 9.26 48.74 -8.29
N GLY A 73 10.48 49.26 -8.42
CA GLY A 73 11.68 48.71 -7.78
C GLY A 73 11.56 48.73 -6.26
N VAL A 74 11.45 47.54 -5.67
CA VAL A 74 11.78 47.28 -4.27
C VAL A 74 13.05 46.45 -4.28
N ALA A 75 14.16 47.04 -3.84
CA ALA A 75 15.42 46.33 -3.68
C ALA A 75 15.23 45.23 -2.61
N VAL A 76 15.05 43.99 -3.07
CA VAL A 76 15.16 42.81 -2.22
C VAL A 76 16.63 42.64 -1.90
N ALA A 77 17.00 42.80 -0.63
CA ALA A 77 18.31 42.37 -0.17
C ALA A 77 18.40 40.85 -0.33
N GLU A 78 19.19 40.39 -1.29
CA GLU A 78 19.54 38.97 -1.44
C GLU A 78 20.09 38.45 -0.12
N SER A 79 19.45 37.42 0.45
CA SER A 79 20.00 36.73 1.61
C SER A 79 21.36 36.11 1.22
N ALA A 80 22.40 36.36 2.00
CA ALA A 80 23.79 36.03 1.67
C ALA A 80 24.10 34.51 1.56
N GLN A 81 23.12 33.62 1.79
CA GLN A 81 23.25 32.15 1.78
C GLN A 81 22.33 31.43 0.77
N GLY A 82 21.40 32.12 0.09
CA GLY A 82 20.39 31.47 -0.78
C GLY A 82 20.94 30.77 -2.03
N PHE A 83 22.21 31.02 -2.40
CA PHE A 83 22.84 30.46 -3.60
C PHE A 83 23.15 28.95 -3.51
N LEU A 84 23.11 28.34 -2.32
CA LEU A 84 23.34 26.90 -2.11
C LEU A 84 22.05 26.10 -1.94
N LEU A 85 20.88 26.74 -2.05
CA LEU A 85 19.62 26.02 -2.13
C LEU A 85 19.58 25.11 -3.37
N ASP A 86 20.24 25.54 -4.46
CA ASP A 86 20.46 24.70 -5.65
C ASP A 86 21.72 23.84 -5.49
N ALA A 87 21.57 22.52 -5.58
CA ALA A 87 22.65 21.52 -5.65
C ALA A 87 22.60 20.71 -6.96
N ARG A 88 23.22 21.26 -7.99
CA ARG A 88 23.28 20.72 -9.36
C ARG A 88 24.49 19.82 -9.63
N ALA A 89 25.46 19.80 -8.71
CA ALA A 89 26.62 18.91 -8.77
C ALA A 89 26.42 17.69 -7.86
N TYR A 90 27.02 16.56 -8.23
CA TYR A 90 26.91 15.28 -7.53
C TYR A 90 28.28 14.79 -7.12
N TRP A 91 28.48 14.53 -5.83
CA TRP A 91 29.67 13.81 -5.36
C TRP A 91 29.38 12.31 -5.40
N VAL A 92 29.87 11.64 -6.44
CA VAL A 92 29.40 10.29 -6.82
C VAL A 92 30.28 9.15 -6.31
N THR A 93 31.56 9.40 -6.06
CA THR A 93 32.52 8.46 -5.47
C THR A 93 33.55 9.25 -4.65
N LYS A 94 34.38 8.57 -3.86
CA LYS A 94 35.48 9.19 -3.09
C LYS A 94 36.36 10.12 -3.95
N SER A 95 36.55 9.78 -5.23
CA SER A 95 37.47 10.52 -6.12
C SER A 95 36.78 11.34 -7.22
N LEU A 96 35.46 11.33 -7.36
CA LEU A 96 34.78 11.97 -8.50
C LEU A 96 33.56 12.82 -8.10
N ILE A 97 33.50 14.01 -8.68
CA ILE A 97 32.31 14.87 -8.75
C ILE A 97 31.80 14.89 -10.19
N ALA A 98 30.48 14.77 -10.37
CA ALA A 98 29.78 14.94 -11.63
C ALA A 98 29.08 16.30 -11.65
N TRP A 99 29.27 17.10 -12.69
CA TRP A 99 28.56 18.37 -12.84
C TRP A 99 28.37 18.72 -14.32
N ASN A 100 27.14 19.11 -14.70
CA ASN A 100 26.80 19.45 -16.07
C ASN A 100 27.15 20.92 -16.37
N ILE A 101 28.39 21.16 -16.80
CA ILE A 101 28.88 22.48 -17.21
C ILE A 101 29.30 22.49 -18.69
N SER A 102 28.88 23.54 -19.42
CA SER A 102 29.04 23.65 -20.88
C SER A 102 30.45 24.04 -21.33
N ASP A 103 31.24 24.75 -20.51
CA ASP A 103 32.54 25.28 -20.92
C ASP A 103 33.73 24.36 -20.55
N GLN A 104 34.50 23.96 -21.56
CA GLN A 104 35.69 23.10 -21.41
C GLN A 104 36.93 23.81 -20.84
N LYS A 105 36.98 25.16 -20.81
CA LYS A 105 38.14 25.94 -20.33
C LYS A 105 37.91 26.58 -18.96
N THR A 106 37.22 25.86 -18.08
CA THR A 106 36.91 26.34 -16.73
C THR A 106 37.88 25.76 -15.69
N SER A 107 38.35 26.60 -14.76
CA SER A 107 38.94 26.11 -13.52
C SER A 107 37.82 25.85 -12.51
N LEU A 108 37.85 24.70 -11.85
CA LEU A 108 36.82 24.28 -10.90
C LEU A 108 37.41 24.12 -9.51
N PHE A 109 36.68 24.58 -8.51
CA PHE A 109 37.09 24.47 -7.12
C PHE A 109 35.95 23.94 -6.25
N LEU A 110 36.30 23.02 -5.35
CA LEU A 110 35.48 22.57 -4.23
C LEU A 110 35.81 23.43 -3.01
N TYR A 111 34.78 23.93 -2.34
CA TYR A 111 34.85 24.73 -1.13
C TYR A 111 34.12 24.01 0.00
N ALA A 112 34.66 24.14 1.21
CA ALA A 112 34.03 23.56 2.39
C ALA A 112 34.08 24.53 3.58
N SER A 113 33.00 24.56 4.37
CA SER A 113 32.91 25.26 5.65
C SER A 113 32.27 24.38 6.71
N ARG A 114 33.02 24.08 7.78
CA ARG A 114 32.58 23.22 8.89
C ARG A 114 31.44 23.84 9.70
N ASN A 115 31.39 25.17 9.76
CA ASN A 115 30.39 25.93 10.52
C ASN A 115 29.31 26.57 9.62
N ALA A 116 29.23 26.14 8.35
CA ALA A 116 28.26 26.63 7.37
C ALA A 116 28.27 28.16 7.17
N THR A 117 29.44 28.78 7.19
CA THR A 117 29.61 30.24 7.10
C THR A 117 29.84 30.75 5.67
N MET A 118 29.72 29.90 4.64
CA MET A 118 29.97 30.35 3.28
C MET A 118 28.94 31.38 2.84
N CYS A 119 29.43 32.46 2.25
CA CYS A 119 28.61 33.50 1.65
C CYS A 119 29.21 33.98 0.34
N MET A 120 28.34 34.45 -0.55
CA MET A 120 28.77 35.03 -1.81
C MET A 120 28.97 36.53 -1.68
N SER A 121 30.14 36.99 -2.12
CA SER A 121 30.37 38.39 -2.49
C SER A 121 30.31 38.55 -4.01
N SER A 122 30.34 39.79 -4.52
CA SER A 122 30.18 40.10 -5.95
C SER A 122 31.22 39.47 -6.89
N GLN A 123 32.37 38.99 -6.36
CA GLN A 123 33.41 38.34 -7.18
C GLN A 123 33.97 37.04 -6.58
N ASP A 124 33.93 36.84 -5.26
CA ASP A 124 34.53 35.67 -4.59
C ASP A 124 33.64 35.03 -3.53
N MET A 125 33.79 33.70 -3.37
CA MET A 125 33.24 32.95 -2.24
C MET A 125 34.06 33.24 -0.98
N LYS A 126 33.40 33.55 0.14
CA LYS A 126 34.04 33.81 1.45
C LYS A 126 33.50 32.85 2.50
N GLY A 127 34.18 32.78 3.65
CA GLY A 127 33.72 31.98 4.80
C GLY A 127 33.93 30.47 4.65
N TYR A 128 34.81 30.04 3.73
CA TYR A 128 35.26 28.66 3.59
C TYR A 128 36.51 28.39 4.44
N ASP A 129 36.65 27.17 4.94
CA ASP A 129 37.82 26.68 5.69
C ASP A 129 38.85 26.03 4.76
N SER A 130 38.39 25.46 3.64
CA SER A 130 39.25 24.82 2.64
C SER A 130 38.75 25.08 1.22
N LYS A 131 39.70 25.16 0.29
CA LYS A 131 39.49 25.28 -1.16
C LYS A 131 40.39 24.29 -1.87
N VAL A 132 39.82 23.46 -2.75
CA VAL A 132 40.51 22.41 -3.48
C VAL A 132 40.24 22.56 -4.97
N GLU A 133 41.27 22.56 -5.80
CA GLU A 133 41.10 22.54 -7.26
C GLU A 133 40.73 21.14 -7.75
N LEU A 134 39.72 21.07 -8.65
CA LEU A 134 39.24 19.84 -9.24
C LEU A 134 39.78 19.69 -10.67
N GLN A 135 40.31 18.52 -10.98
CA GLN A 135 40.90 18.24 -12.30
C GLN A 135 39.86 17.57 -13.20
N PRO A 136 39.66 18.00 -14.46
CA PRO A 136 38.76 17.30 -15.38
C PRO A 136 39.17 15.83 -15.57
N GLU A 137 38.19 14.93 -15.52
CA GLU A 137 38.37 13.51 -15.83
C GLU A 137 37.91 13.25 -17.26
N ASN A 138 38.86 13.05 -18.17
CA ASN A 138 38.56 12.92 -19.61
C ASN A 138 37.86 11.61 -19.97
N ASP A 139 38.00 10.58 -19.13
CA ASP A 139 37.34 9.28 -19.33
C ASP A 139 35.85 9.31 -18.94
N GLY A 140 35.36 10.43 -18.38
CA GLY A 140 33.97 10.62 -17.98
C GLY A 140 33.61 9.86 -16.70
N LEU A 141 32.31 9.60 -16.52
CA LEU A 141 31.82 8.83 -15.37
C LEU A 141 32.00 7.32 -15.60
N PRO A 142 32.51 6.56 -14.61
CA PRO A 142 32.67 5.12 -14.74
C PRO A 142 31.31 4.41 -14.80
N SER A 143 31.29 3.20 -15.37
CA SER A 143 30.07 2.41 -15.54
C SER A 143 29.32 2.13 -14.25
N SER A 144 30.02 1.96 -13.12
CA SER A 144 29.41 1.78 -11.80
C SER A 144 28.55 2.98 -11.38
N VAL A 145 28.97 4.20 -11.74
CA VAL A 145 28.22 5.44 -11.47
C VAL A 145 27.06 5.56 -12.43
N THR A 146 27.26 5.35 -13.73
CA THR A 146 26.19 5.53 -14.72
C THR A 146 25.11 4.45 -14.66
N GLN A 147 25.44 3.24 -14.19
CA GLN A 147 24.43 2.22 -13.89
C GLN A 147 23.59 2.56 -12.66
N LYS A 148 24.20 3.21 -11.66
CA LYS A 148 23.50 3.61 -10.43
C LYS A 148 22.68 4.89 -10.63
N PHE A 149 23.20 5.85 -11.39
CA PHE A 149 22.60 7.15 -11.65
C PHE A 149 22.52 7.42 -13.16
N PRO A 150 21.65 6.71 -13.90
CA PRO A 150 21.60 6.83 -15.37
C PRO A 150 21.22 8.25 -15.84
N PHE A 151 20.39 8.98 -15.09
CA PHE A 151 20.00 10.35 -15.40
C PHE A 151 21.16 11.37 -15.44
N ILE A 152 22.31 11.09 -14.83
CA ILE A 152 23.51 11.95 -14.90
C ILE A 152 24.61 11.37 -15.79
N SER A 153 24.32 10.34 -16.60
CA SER A 153 25.37 9.65 -17.38
C SER A 153 26.11 10.54 -18.38
N SER A 154 25.51 11.66 -18.79
CA SER A 154 26.09 12.66 -19.69
C SER A 154 26.90 13.75 -18.99
N TYR A 155 26.93 13.76 -17.64
CA TYR A 155 27.60 14.80 -16.88
C TYR A 155 29.11 14.69 -17.01
N ARG A 156 29.80 15.83 -16.96
CA ARG A 156 31.27 15.86 -16.93
C ARG A 156 31.75 15.41 -15.56
N ALA A 157 32.86 14.68 -15.55
CA ALA A 157 33.48 14.16 -14.35
C ALA A 157 34.71 15.01 -13.96
N PHE A 158 34.89 15.20 -12.66
CA PHE A 158 35.98 15.98 -12.08
C PHE A 158 36.61 15.20 -10.93
N ARG A 159 37.93 15.00 -11.02
CA ARG A 159 38.72 14.25 -10.05
C ARG A 159 39.06 15.10 -8.84
N ILE A 160 38.87 14.50 -7.67
CA ILE A 160 39.28 15.04 -6.38
C ILE A 160 40.69 14.51 -6.05
N PRO A 161 41.63 15.37 -5.64
CA PRO A 161 42.96 14.93 -5.23
C PRO A 161 42.92 13.92 -4.08
N SER A 162 43.74 12.86 -4.14
CA SER A 162 43.77 11.81 -3.12
C SER A 162 44.21 12.28 -1.72
N SER A 163 44.80 13.48 -1.63
CA SER A 163 45.17 14.12 -0.36
C SER A 163 44.00 14.74 0.39
N VAL A 164 42.80 14.82 -0.22
CA VAL A 164 41.60 15.37 0.40
C VAL A 164 41.00 14.37 1.39
N ASP A 165 40.78 14.82 2.62
CA ASP A 165 40.05 14.06 3.63
C ASP A 165 38.53 14.17 3.40
N VAL A 166 38.02 13.28 2.54
CA VAL A 166 36.60 13.24 2.18
C VAL A 166 35.70 12.99 3.38
N ALA A 167 36.13 12.18 4.35
CA ALA A 167 35.32 11.85 5.53
C ALA A 167 35.06 13.07 6.42
N THR A 168 36.02 13.99 6.49
CA THR A 168 35.84 15.28 7.14
C THR A 168 34.98 16.22 6.29
N LEU A 169 35.21 16.29 4.97
CA LEU A 169 34.51 17.24 4.10
C LEU A 169 33.00 16.99 3.98
N VAL A 170 32.54 15.73 3.96
CA VAL A 170 31.11 15.42 3.86
C VAL A 170 30.29 15.88 5.07
N LYS A 171 30.94 16.29 6.17
CA LYS A 171 30.31 16.87 7.37
C LYS A 171 30.17 18.39 7.30
N CYS A 172 30.74 19.03 6.28
CA CYS A 172 30.75 20.47 6.10
C CYS A 172 29.61 20.94 5.19
N GLN A 173 29.33 22.24 5.19
CA GLN A 173 28.68 22.90 4.07
C GLN A 173 29.64 22.84 2.87
N LEU A 174 29.15 22.39 1.71
CA LEU A 174 29.95 22.17 0.50
C LEU A 174 29.40 22.93 -0.69
N ALA A 175 30.30 23.46 -1.52
CA ALA A 175 29.97 24.14 -2.77
C ALA A 175 31.03 23.87 -3.82
N VAL A 176 30.63 23.79 -5.09
CA VAL A 176 31.54 23.85 -6.24
C VAL A 176 31.32 25.14 -6.99
N ALA A 177 32.40 25.73 -7.50
CA ALA A 177 32.35 26.91 -8.35
C ALA A 177 33.23 26.73 -9.57
N SER A 178 32.76 27.21 -10.72
CA SER A 178 33.51 27.27 -11.98
C SER A 178 33.92 28.70 -12.30
N PHE A 179 35.13 28.87 -12.82
CA PHE A 179 35.68 30.16 -13.22
C PHE A 179 36.19 30.09 -14.66
N ASP A 180 36.03 31.17 -15.41
CA ASP A 180 36.57 31.29 -16.77
C ASP A 180 38.10 31.43 -16.78
N ALA A 181 38.69 31.48 -17.98
CA ALA A 181 40.13 31.65 -18.17
C ALA A 181 40.70 32.99 -17.64
N HIS A 182 39.84 33.97 -17.36
CA HIS A 182 40.20 35.26 -16.77
C HIS A 182 40.03 35.27 -15.24
N GLY A 183 39.59 34.15 -14.64
CA GLY A 183 39.33 34.03 -13.22
C GLY A 183 37.99 34.60 -12.78
N ASN A 184 37.08 34.94 -13.69
CA ASN A 184 35.74 35.38 -13.32
C ASN A 184 34.84 34.17 -13.05
N ARG A 185 34.11 34.23 -11.94
CA ARG A 185 33.14 33.20 -11.56
C ARG A 185 32.01 33.10 -12.60
N GLN A 186 31.81 31.90 -13.12
CA GLN A 186 30.74 31.57 -14.06
C GLN A 186 29.51 31.00 -13.36
N ASP A 187 29.72 30.03 -12.45
CA ASP A 187 28.62 29.33 -11.79
C ASP A 187 29.03 28.81 -10.41
N VAL A 188 28.06 28.64 -9.50
CA VAL A 188 28.22 28.09 -8.15
C VAL A 188 27.01 27.24 -7.81
N THR A 189 27.23 26.09 -7.16
CA THR A 189 26.14 25.24 -6.70
C THR A 189 26.57 24.34 -5.53
N GLY A 190 25.61 23.86 -4.74
CA GLY A 190 25.83 22.81 -3.74
C GLY A 190 26.08 21.44 -4.35
N LEU A 191 26.36 20.45 -3.50
CA LEU A 191 26.62 19.07 -3.90
C LEU A 191 25.58 18.11 -3.32
N GLN A 192 25.09 17.20 -4.15
CA GLN A 192 24.34 16.03 -3.72
C GLN A 192 25.32 14.90 -3.38
N LEU A 193 25.23 14.36 -2.16
CA LEU A 193 26.21 13.44 -1.58
C LEU A 193 25.89 11.92 -1.58
N PRO A 194 24.70 11.41 -1.96
CA PRO A 194 24.40 9.98 -1.78
C PRO A 194 25.40 9.00 -2.42
N GLY A 195 25.98 9.37 -3.57
CA GLY A 195 26.95 8.53 -4.25
C GLY A 195 28.22 8.30 -3.43
N VAL A 196 28.88 9.38 -2.96
CA VAL A 196 30.08 9.27 -2.12
C VAL A 196 29.79 8.70 -0.74
N LEU A 197 28.61 8.95 -0.18
CA LEU A 197 28.21 8.36 1.09
C LEU A 197 28.09 6.84 0.99
N ASP A 198 27.52 6.32 -0.10
CA ASP A 198 27.50 4.88 -0.34
C ASP A 198 28.89 4.31 -0.63
N ASP A 199 29.71 5.00 -1.41
CA ASP A 199 31.06 4.54 -1.77
C ASP A 199 31.99 4.40 -0.54
N MET A 200 31.79 5.25 0.48
CA MET A 200 32.65 5.27 1.67
C MET A 200 32.04 4.66 2.93
N PHE A 201 30.71 4.73 3.09
CA PHE A 201 30.03 4.46 4.36
C PHE A 201 28.85 3.50 4.24
N ALA A 202 28.65 2.85 3.08
CA ALA A 202 27.73 1.71 3.00
C ALA A 202 28.09 0.68 4.08
N TYR A 203 27.12 0.34 4.92
CA TYR A 203 27.34 -0.43 6.13
C TYR A 203 26.35 -1.59 6.21
N THR A 204 26.83 -2.77 6.58
CA THR A 204 26.04 -4.01 6.71
C THR A 204 26.03 -4.57 8.13
N GLY A 205 26.80 -3.98 9.05
CA GLY A 205 26.80 -4.40 10.43
C GLY A 205 25.53 -3.95 11.18
N PRO A 206 25.40 -4.31 12.46
CA PRO A 206 24.17 -4.07 13.22
C PRO A 206 23.78 -2.57 13.34
N LEU A 207 22.48 -2.28 13.26
CA LEU A 207 21.88 -0.94 13.43
C LEU A 207 20.66 -1.00 14.36
N GLY A 208 20.30 0.15 14.94
CA GLY A 208 19.30 0.25 15.99
C GLY A 208 19.83 -0.28 17.32
N THR A 209 18.93 -0.75 18.17
CA THR A 209 19.30 -1.31 19.47
C THR A 209 19.69 -2.77 19.32
N ILE A 210 20.94 -3.09 19.64
CA ILE A 210 21.38 -4.46 19.83
C ILE A 210 21.56 -4.69 21.31
N PHE A 211 20.88 -5.70 21.82
CA PHE A 211 21.15 -6.19 23.15
C PHE A 211 22.38 -7.10 23.08
N SER A 212 23.54 -6.52 23.38
CA SER A 212 24.84 -7.20 23.48
C SER A 212 25.70 -6.49 24.54
N GLU A 213 26.97 -6.91 24.70
CA GLU A 213 27.80 -6.47 25.83
C GLU A 213 28.64 -5.18 25.64
N GLU A 214 28.92 -4.54 24.47
CA GLU A 214 29.75 -3.28 24.48
C GLU A 214 29.88 -2.37 23.20
N ALA A 215 30.24 -1.07 23.45
CA ALA A 215 30.61 0.17 22.68
C ALA A 215 29.60 1.11 21.93
N ASP A 216 29.90 2.43 21.72
CA ASP A 216 29.65 3.67 22.55
C ASP A 216 29.22 5.01 21.77
N VAL A 217 28.06 5.67 22.10
CA VAL A 217 27.34 6.78 21.38
C VAL A 217 26.34 7.75 22.19
N SER A 218 26.04 9.02 21.81
CA SER A 218 25.20 10.07 22.50
C SER A 218 23.70 9.88 22.37
N VAL A 219 23.18 9.03 23.20
CA VAL A 219 21.76 8.87 23.39
C VAL A 219 21.30 9.72 24.57
N SER A 220 20.17 10.43 24.42
CA SER A 220 19.51 11.16 25.50
C SER A 220 18.42 10.29 26.09
N PHE A 221 18.56 9.85 27.34
CA PHE A 221 17.61 8.98 28.04
C PHE A 221 16.62 9.78 28.88
N TYR A 222 15.36 9.35 28.89
CA TYR A 222 14.26 10.02 29.58
C TYR A 222 13.57 9.12 30.61
N ASP A 223 12.97 9.74 31.62
CA ASP A 223 12.13 9.06 32.62
C ASP A 223 10.73 8.76 32.04
N GLY A 224 10.59 7.61 31.39
CA GLY A 224 9.33 7.20 30.76
C GLY A 224 8.97 8.02 29.51
N PRO A 225 7.72 7.86 29.00
CA PRO A 225 7.31 8.43 27.72
C PRO A 225 7.18 9.96 27.73
N ALA A 226 6.91 10.56 28.90
CA ALA A 226 6.67 12.00 29.05
C ALA A 226 7.52 12.69 30.14
N GLY A 227 8.33 11.96 30.92
CA GLY A 227 9.14 12.56 31.99
C GLY A 227 10.38 13.31 31.47
N PRO A 228 11.15 13.95 32.37
CA PRO A 228 12.31 14.77 32.01
C PRO A 228 13.48 13.95 31.45
N LEU A 229 14.45 14.65 30.86
CA LEU A 229 15.76 14.11 30.49
C LEU A 229 16.50 13.68 31.77
N LEU A 230 17.04 12.45 31.77
CA LEU A 230 17.81 11.88 32.86
C LEU A 230 19.31 12.01 32.62
N GLU A 231 19.78 11.60 31.45
CA GLU A 231 21.19 11.60 31.08
C GLU A 231 21.37 11.72 29.57
N THR A 232 22.51 12.26 29.15
CA THR A 232 22.98 12.28 27.76
C THR A 232 24.36 11.61 27.74
N VAL A 233 24.48 10.52 26.99
CA VAL A 233 25.75 9.78 26.80
C VAL A 233 26.53 10.42 25.63
N GLN A 234 27.76 10.04 25.26
CA GLN A 234 28.47 10.58 24.08
C GLN A 234 28.70 9.59 22.91
N LEU A 235 28.49 10.09 21.67
CA LEU A 235 28.53 9.51 20.32
C LEU A 235 29.97 9.17 19.89
N ASN A 236 30.38 7.89 19.68
CA ASN A 236 31.64 7.56 18.98
C ASN A 236 31.37 7.07 17.57
N GLU A 237 32.07 7.69 16.63
CA GLU A 237 31.97 7.39 15.22
C GLU A 237 33.07 6.42 14.77
N LEU A 238 32.69 5.41 14.01
CA LEU A 238 33.60 4.59 13.22
C LEU A 238 33.00 4.39 11.83
N ASN A 239 33.68 4.89 10.80
CA ASN A 239 33.27 4.76 9.39
C ASN A 239 31.81 5.20 9.13
N GLY A 240 31.42 6.38 9.64
CA GLY A 240 30.07 6.93 9.44
C GLY A 240 28.98 6.30 10.31
N VAL A 241 29.30 5.21 11.04
CA VAL A 241 28.40 4.60 12.00
C VAL A 241 28.73 5.12 13.38
N TRP A 242 27.66 5.45 14.08
CA TRP A 242 27.72 5.83 15.46
C TRP A 242 27.01 4.71 16.25
N SER A 243 27.70 4.03 17.17
CA SER A 243 27.18 2.90 17.99
C SER A 243 27.34 3.11 19.49
N VAL A 244 26.36 2.86 20.40
CA VAL A 244 26.51 2.96 21.88
C VAL A 244 26.39 1.66 22.64
N THR A 245 27.12 1.46 23.74
CA THR A 245 26.70 0.44 24.70
C THR A 245 26.80 0.91 26.13
N GLY A 246 25.72 0.59 26.84
CA GLY A 246 25.60 0.76 28.26
C GLY A 246 25.06 -0.49 28.93
N PRO A 247 24.80 -0.42 30.24
CA PRO A 247 24.31 -1.53 31.04
C PRO A 247 22.91 -2.01 30.60
N ARG A 248 22.59 -3.29 30.85
CA ARG A 248 21.26 -3.88 30.56
C ARG A 248 20.09 -3.14 31.20
N ASN A 249 20.30 -2.37 32.27
CA ASN A 249 19.25 -1.55 32.89
C ASN A 249 18.81 -0.34 32.05
N TRP A 250 19.42 -0.13 30.88
CA TRP A 250 18.89 0.75 29.85
C TRP A 250 17.63 0.19 29.19
N GLU A 251 17.42 -1.14 29.23
CA GLU A 251 16.20 -1.78 28.72
C GLU A 251 14.95 -1.08 29.28
N ASN A 252 13.99 -0.83 28.40
CA ASN A 252 12.74 -0.13 28.62
C ASN A 252 12.83 1.37 28.89
N ARG A 253 14.02 1.99 28.83
CA ARG A 253 14.12 3.46 28.81
C ARG A 253 13.60 4.05 27.51
N TYR A 254 13.23 5.32 27.55
CA TYR A 254 12.92 6.09 26.34
C TYR A 254 14.13 6.93 25.94
N TYR A 255 14.35 7.09 24.64
CA TYR A 255 15.47 7.85 24.12
C TYR A 255 15.19 8.59 22.81
N LEU A 256 16.07 9.55 22.53
CA LEU A 256 16.22 10.22 21.24
C LEU A 256 17.73 10.36 20.94
N TYR A 257 18.07 10.37 19.65
CA TYR A 257 19.40 10.81 19.23
C TYR A 257 19.46 12.33 19.16
N GLU A 258 20.57 12.88 19.63
CA GLU A 258 20.92 14.29 19.46
C GLU A 258 21.95 14.40 18.33
N VAL A 259 21.51 14.84 17.15
CA VAL A 259 22.32 14.86 15.93
C VAL A 259 22.68 16.29 15.57
N THR A 260 23.98 16.60 15.51
CA THR A 260 24.48 17.89 15.03
C THR A 260 24.98 17.74 13.59
N VAL A 261 24.24 18.27 12.62
CA VAL A 261 24.46 17.98 11.19
C VAL A 261 24.13 19.19 10.31
N TYR A 262 24.84 19.33 9.19
CA TYR A 262 24.50 20.32 8.17
C TYR A 262 23.19 19.97 7.47
N HIS A 263 22.22 20.90 7.47
CA HIS A 263 20.96 20.74 6.75
C HIS A 263 20.91 21.73 5.58
N GLN A 264 20.83 21.21 4.35
CA GLN A 264 20.87 22.05 3.15
C GLN A 264 19.67 23.00 3.07
N THR A 265 18.49 22.57 3.54
CA THR A 265 17.27 23.38 3.47
C THR A 265 17.32 24.63 4.36
N THR A 266 18.10 24.59 5.44
CA THR A 266 18.31 25.76 6.31
C THR A 266 19.63 26.47 6.04
N GLY A 267 20.57 25.80 5.37
CA GLY A 267 21.91 26.31 5.13
C GLY A 267 22.79 26.36 6.38
N ASN A 268 22.38 25.71 7.48
CA ASN A 268 23.06 25.78 8.79
C ASN A 268 23.45 24.40 9.32
N ILE A 269 24.33 24.40 10.33
CA ILE A 269 24.54 23.23 11.19
C ILE A 269 23.42 23.22 12.23
N GLU A 270 22.51 22.25 12.11
CA GLU A 270 21.35 22.10 13.00
C GLU A 270 21.64 21.09 14.10
N LYS A 271 21.02 21.30 15.26
CA LYS A 271 21.01 20.36 16.38
C LYS A 271 19.62 19.74 16.48
N CYS A 272 19.47 18.53 15.95
CA CYS A 272 18.20 17.82 15.82
C CYS A 272 18.00 16.78 16.93
N LEU A 273 16.76 16.62 17.37
CA LEU A 273 16.32 15.47 18.16
C LEU A 273 15.51 14.53 17.25
N ALA A 274 15.96 13.29 17.14
CA ALA A 274 15.36 12.29 16.23
C ALA A 274 15.13 10.95 16.93
N ALA A 275 13.99 10.32 16.61
CA ALA A 275 13.75 8.92 16.94
C ALA A 275 14.70 8.02 16.15
N ASP A 276 14.84 6.77 16.58
CA ASP A 276 15.67 5.78 15.87
C ASP A 276 14.96 5.27 14.60
N PRO A 277 15.59 5.33 13.42
CA PRO A 277 15.08 4.70 12.20
C PRO A 277 14.78 3.20 12.32
N TYR A 278 15.51 2.51 13.21
CA TYR A 278 15.39 1.08 13.51
C TYR A 278 14.61 0.84 14.81
N ALA A 279 13.79 1.78 15.27
CA ALA A 279 12.96 1.61 16.45
C ALA A 279 12.08 0.34 16.37
N ARG A 280 11.83 -0.28 17.53
CA ARG A 280 10.88 -1.41 17.72
C ARG A 280 9.78 -1.08 18.73
N GLY A 281 9.89 0.07 19.39
CA GLY A 281 8.88 0.62 20.28
C GLY A 281 8.98 2.13 20.29
N LEU A 282 7.87 2.80 20.56
CA LEU A 282 7.75 4.26 20.59
C LEU A 282 6.84 4.68 21.74
N SER A 283 6.98 5.92 22.19
CA SER A 283 5.90 6.60 22.93
C SER A 283 4.82 7.09 21.97
N ALA A 284 3.71 7.61 22.52
CA ALA A 284 2.66 8.27 21.75
C ALA A 284 3.25 9.33 20.80
N ASN A 285 2.74 9.33 19.57
CA ASN A 285 3.10 10.23 18.46
C ASN A 285 4.58 10.16 18.06
N SER A 286 5.26 9.05 18.34
CA SER A 286 6.69 8.88 18.04
C SER A 286 7.58 9.93 18.69
N THR A 287 7.13 10.51 19.82
CA THR A 287 7.87 11.58 20.51
C THR A 287 9.22 11.11 21.04
N ARG A 288 9.36 9.80 21.34
CA ARG A 288 10.58 9.13 21.81
C ARG A 288 10.60 7.68 21.33
N THR A 289 11.79 7.12 21.18
CA THR A 289 11.98 5.67 20.96
C THR A 289 12.00 4.94 22.28
N TRP A 290 11.33 3.79 22.35
CA TRP A 290 11.35 2.89 23.51
C TRP A 290 12.41 1.80 23.28
N LEU A 291 13.39 1.71 24.19
CA LEU A 291 14.51 0.78 24.12
C LEU A 291 14.08 -0.64 24.53
N VAL A 292 13.30 -1.29 23.68
CA VAL A 292 12.67 -2.59 23.96
C VAL A 292 13.40 -3.75 23.30
N ASP A 293 13.56 -4.84 24.04
CA ASP A 293 13.95 -6.15 23.50
C ASP A 293 12.72 -6.83 22.90
N ILE A 294 12.60 -6.81 21.57
CA ILE A 294 11.42 -7.33 20.84
C ILE A 294 11.18 -8.84 21.06
N ASN A 295 12.20 -9.56 21.53
CA ASN A 295 12.15 -10.99 21.83
C ASN A 295 11.74 -11.30 23.27
N ASN A 296 11.55 -10.29 24.12
CA ASN A 296 11.16 -10.48 25.51
C ASN A 296 9.84 -11.28 25.62
N GLU A 297 9.83 -12.32 26.46
CA GLU A 297 8.69 -13.22 26.64
C GLU A 297 7.41 -12.49 27.06
N THR A 298 7.52 -11.37 27.78
CA THR A 298 6.34 -10.56 28.19
C THR A 298 5.64 -9.87 27.02
N LEU A 299 6.29 -9.78 25.86
CA LEU A 299 5.73 -9.20 24.63
C LEU A 299 5.04 -10.24 23.74
N LYS A 300 5.08 -11.52 24.14
CA LYS A 300 4.56 -12.63 23.33
C LYS A 300 3.19 -13.07 23.86
N PRO A 301 2.15 -13.09 23.02
CA PRO A 301 0.90 -13.76 23.38
C PRO A 301 1.11 -15.23 23.70
N LEU A 302 0.14 -15.84 24.39
CA LEU A 302 0.17 -17.28 24.66
C LEU A 302 0.33 -18.07 23.35
N ALA A 303 1.28 -19.02 23.34
CA ALA A 303 1.62 -19.86 22.18
C ALA A 303 2.14 -19.10 20.94
N TRP A 304 2.65 -17.86 21.09
CA TRP A 304 3.20 -17.08 19.97
C TRP A 304 4.30 -17.82 19.19
N ASP A 305 5.27 -18.42 19.90
CA ASP A 305 6.39 -19.12 19.25
C ASP A 305 5.93 -20.39 18.49
N GLY A 306 4.78 -20.95 18.88
CA GLY A 306 4.15 -22.09 18.21
C GLY A 306 3.27 -21.72 17.00
N LEU A 307 3.04 -20.42 16.74
CA LEU A 307 2.08 -19.96 15.73
C LEU A 307 2.36 -20.50 14.32
N ALA A 308 3.63 -20.76 13.97
CA ALA A 308 3.98 -21.33 12.65
C ALA A 308 3.27 -22.67 12.37
N ALA A 309 3.06 -23.49 13.39
CA ALA A 309 2.34 -24.76 13.27
C ALA A 309 0.81 -24.59 13.17
N GLU A 310 0.29 -23.43 13.56
CA GLU A 310 -1.13 -23.08 13.52
C GLU A 310 -1.50 -22.25 12.28
N LYS A 311 -0.52 -21.82 11.47
CA LYS A 311 -0.77 -21.00 10.27
C LYS A 311 -1.64 -21.76 9.25
N PRO A 312 -2.58 -21.09 8.58
CA PRO A 312 -3.38 -21.70 7.52
C PRO A 312 -2.50 -22.29 6.42
N ARG A 313 -2.84 -23.51 5.98
CA ARG A 313 -2.10 -24.21 4.92
C ARG A 313 -2.14 -23.40 3.62
N LEU A 314 -1.00 -23.27 2.97
CA LEU A 314 -0.86 -22.64 1.65
C LEU A 314 0.00 -23.54 0.76
N ASP A 315 -0.63 -24.25 -0.17
CA ASP A 315 0.08 -25.19 -1.04
C ASP A 315 0.80 -24.44 -2.16
N SER A 316 0.08 -23.55 -2.85
CA SER A 316 0.60 -22.70 -3.92
C SER A 316 0.21 -21.22 -3.72
N PHE A 317 1.00 -20.30 -4.30
CA PHE A 317 0.60 -18.89 -4.37
C PHE A 317 -0.61 -18.65 -5.29
N SER A 318 -0.90 -19.57 -6.24
CA SER A 318 -2.14 -19.49 -7.04
C SER A 318 -3.42 -19.75 -6.21
N ASP A 319 -3.27 -20.27 -4.99
CA ASP A 319 -4.37 -20.48 -4.04
C ASP A 319 -4.76 -19.22 -3.29
N ILE A 320 -4.02 -18.13 -3.49
CA ILE A 320 -4.29 -16.87 -2.81
C ILE A 320 -5.58 -16.23 -3.36
N SER A 321 -6.39 -15.74 -2.43
CA SER A 321 -7.41 -14.70 -2.59
C SER A 321 -7.29 -13.72 -1.44
N ILE A 322 -7.37 -12.42 -1.75
CA ILE A 322 -7.02 -11.32 -0.85
C ILE A 322 -8.26 -10.47 -0.55
N TYR A 323 -8.43 -10.11 0.71
CA TYR A 323 -9.45 -9.17 1.19
C TYR A 323 -8.76 -7.96 1.83
N GLU A 324 -8.84 -6.79 1.21
CA GLU A 324 -8.21 -5.56 1.68
C GLU A 324 -9.08 -4.84 2.70
N LEU A 325 -8.57 -4.66 3.92
CA LEU A 325 -9.31 -4.20 5.08
C LEU A 325 -8.52 -3.15 5.86
N HIS A 326 -9.21 -2.08 6.26
CA HIS A 326 -8.67 -1.11 7.21
C HIS A 326 -9.03 -1.49 8.65
N ILE A 327 -8.06 -1.37 9.57
CA ILE A 327 -8.23 -1.76 10.98
C ILE A 327 -9.36 -0.96 11.65
N ARG A 328 -9.47 0.33 11.33
CA ARG A 328 -10.53 1.16 11.90
C ARG A 328 -11.91 0.79 11.35
N ASP A 329 -12.02 0.66 10.03
CA ASP A 329 -13.27 0.34 9.32
C ASP A 329 -13.87 -0.97 9.81
N PHE A 330 -13.01 -1.94 10.14
CA PHE A 330 -13.42 -3.25 10.63
C PHE A 330 -14.30 -3.19 11.89
N SER A 331 -14.12 -2.20 12.77
CA SER A 331 -14.76 -2.26 14.09
C SER A 331 -15.21 -0.92 14.68
N ALA A 332 -14.97 0.21 14.01
CA ALA A 332 -15.44 1.52 14.47
C ALA A 332 -16.95 1.53 14.76
N HIS A 333 -17.74 0.89 13.89
CA HIS A 333 -19.20 0.77 14.03
C HIS A 333 -19.68 -0.59 14.55
N ASP A 334 -18.78 -1.49 14.95
CA ASP A 334 -19.18 -2.79 15.50
C ASP A 334 -19.54 -2.64 16.99
N SER A 335 -20.83 -2.51 17.27
CA SER A 335 -21.35 -2.40 18.62
C SER A 335 -21.15 -3.64 19.51
N THR A 336 -20.83 -4.79 18.91
CA THR A 336 -20.55 -6.07 19.61
C THR A 336 -19.10 -6.17 20.08
N VAL A 337 -18.21 -5.29 19.61
CA VAL A 337 -16.88 -5.08 20.16
C VAL A 337 -16.96 -4.08 21.32
N ASP A 338 -16.23 -4.36 22.41
CA ASP A 338 -16.11 -3.45 23.54
C ASP A 338 -15.51 -2.10 23.12
N CYS A 339 -16.15 -1.01 23.55
CA CYS A 339 -15.86 0.35 23.09
C CYS A 339 -14.36 0.74 23.11
N PRO A 340 -13.55 0.41 24.14
CA PRO A 340 -12.12 0.75 24.15
C PRO A 340 -11.28 0.11 23.06
N PHE A 341 -11.76 -0.97 22.44
CA PHE A 341 -11.02 -1.75 21.44
C PHE A 341 -11.55 -1.54 20.01
N ARG A 342 -12.64 -0.78 19.83
CA ARG A 342 -13.14 -0.44 18.50
C ARG A 342 -12.13 0.41 17.75
N GLY A 343 -11.91 0.02 16.50
CA GLY A 343 -10.98 0.65 15.58
C GLY A 343 -9.51 0.36 15.85
N GLY A 344 -9.19 -0.74 16.56
CA GLY A 344 -7.82 -1.10 16.92
C GLY A 344 -7.52 -2.60 16.76
N PHE A 345 -6.27 -2.98 17.05
CA PHE A 345 -5.77 -4.35 16.84
C PHE A 345 -6.55 -5.41 17.64
N CYS A 346 -6.94 -5.07 18.88
CA CYS A 346 -7.66 -6.00 19.75
C CYS A 346 -9.06 -6.37 19.25
N ALA A 347 -9.68 -5.57 18.38
CA ALA A 347 -11.00 -5.88 17.83
C ALA A 347 -11.03 -7.26 17.14
N PHE A 348 -9.91 -7.68 16.56
CA PHE A 348 -9.77 -8.98 15.90
C PHE A 348 -9.76 -10.18 16.87
N THR A 349 -9.71 -9.93 18.18
CA THR A 349 -9.71 -10.99 19.21
C THR A 349 -11.10 -11.30 19.76
N PHE A 350 -12.11 -10.49 19.43
CA PHE A 350 -13.48 -10.64 19.90
C PHE A 350 -14.22 -11.71 19.08
N GLN A 351 -14.14 -12.96 19.50
CA GLN A 351 -14.68 -14.11 18.74
C GLN A 351 -16.19 -14.04 18.47
N ASP A 352 -16.94 -13.38 19.35
CA ASP A 352 -18.39 -13.22 19.25
C ASP A 352 -18.80 -11.93 18.51
N SER A 353 -17.85 -11.18 17.94
CA SER A 353 -18.18 -9.96 17.21
C SER A 353 -18.72 -10.25 15.81
N VAL A 354 -19.64 -9.40 15.33
CA VAL A 354 -20.22 -9.56 14.00
C VAL A 354 -19.18 -9.39 12.89
N GLY A 355 -18.15 -8.58 13.10
CA GLY A 355 -17.01 -8.48 12.18
C GLY A 355 -16.21 -9.80 12.08
N ILE A 356 -15.95 -10.47 13.21
CA ILE A 356 -15.21 -11.74 13.22
C ILE A 356 -16.06 -12.88 12.65
N GLU A 357 -17.36 -12.94 12.98
CA GLU A 357 -18.27 -13.89 12.34
C GLU A 357 -18.32 -13.71 10.82
N HIS A 358 -18.30 -12.47 10.34
CA HIS A 358 -18.25 -12.16 8.92
C HIS A 358 -16.95 -12.66 8.27
N LEU A 359 -15.78 -12.31 8.82
CA LEU A 359 -14.49 -12.77 8.30
C LEU A 359 -14.39 -14.30 8.31
N LYS A 360 -14.91 -14.95 9.36
CA LYS A 360 -14.98 -16.41 9.44
C LYS A 360 -15.81 -17.00 8.30
N LYS A 361 -16.98 -16.43 7.97
CA LYS A 361 -17.79 -16.89 6.82
C LYS A 361 -17.02 -16.80 5.51
N LEU A 362 -16.26 -15.73 5.31
CA LEU A 362 -15.43 -15.58 4.11
C LEU A 362 -14.29 -16.60 4.09
N SER A 363 -13.61 -16.81 5.21
CA SER A 363 -12.52 -17.80 5.31
C SER A 363 -13.03 -19.23 5.11
N ASP A 364 -14.16 -19.60 5.73
CA ASP A 364 -14.83 -20.89 5.54
C ASP A 364 -15.27 -21.12 4.08
N ALA A 365 -15.55 -20.04 3.32
CA ALA A 365 -15.85 -20.10 1.89
C ALA A 365 -14.59 -20.24 1.00
N GLY A 366 -13.40 -20.01 1.58
CA GLY A 366 -12.11 -20.18 0.93
C GLY A 366 -11.24 -18.92 0.87
N LEU A 367 -11.68 -17.78 1.41
CA LEU A 367 -10.79 -16.62 1.52
C LEU A 367 -9.54 -16.98 2.32
N THR A 368 -8.36 -16.59 1.81
CA THR A 368 -7.08 -17.04 2.36
C THR A 368 -6.27 -15.94 3.06
N HIS A 369 -6.39 -14.68 2.62
CA HIS A 369 -5.55 -13.58 3.08
C HIS A 369 -6.38 -12.34 3.39
N VAL A 370 -6.03 -11.67 4.48
CA VAL A 370 -6.46 -10.29 4.77
C VAL A 370 -5.26 -9.38 4.55
N HIS A 371 -5.39 -8.41 3.64
CA HIS A 371 -4.44 -7.32 3.44
C HIS A 371 -4.88 -6.16 4.32
N LEU A 372 -4.09 -5.86 5.35
CA LEU A 372 -4.33 -4.72 6.21
C LEU A 372 -3.69 -3.47 5.62
N LEU A 373 -4.48 -2.40 5.46
CA LEU A 373 -3.98 -1.05 5.21
C LEU A 373 -2.89 -0.64 6.22
N PRO A 374 -2.13 0.44 5.97
CA PRO A 374 -0.97 0.83 6.78
C PRO A 374 -1.17 0.68 8.30
N SER A 375 -0.33 -0.16 8.90
CA SER A 375 -0.39 -0.50 10.32
C SER A 375 0.94 -0.28 11.06
N PHE A 376 1.93 0.26 10.36
CA PHE A 376 3.17 0.83 10.92
C PHE A 376 2.91 2.25 11.47
N GLN A 377 3.92 2.86 12.09
CA GLN A 377 3.81 4.20 12.64
C GLN A 377 3.76 5.26 11.52
N PHE A 378 2.56 5.82 11.33
CA PHE A 378 2.26 6.90 10.39
C PHE A 378 1.80 8.20 11.08
N GLY A 379 1.86 9.32 10.35
CA GLY A 379 1.32 10.63 10.73
C GLY A 379 -0.11 10.87 10.24
N GLY A 380 -0.78 11.91 10.73
CA GLY A 380 -2.18 12.23 10.39
C GLY A 380 -3.22 11.74 11.40
N VAL A 381 -2.86 10.85 12.33
CA VAL A 381 -3.73 10.46 13.45
C VAL A 381 -2.95 10.56 14.76
N ASP A 382 -3.50 11.29 15.73
CA ASP A 382 -2.95 11.37 17.09
C ASP A 382 -3.07 10.00 17.78
N ASP A 383 -1.98 9.49 18.35
CA ASP A 383 -1.98 8.25 19.12
C ASP A 383 -2.72 8.41 20.48
N ILE A 384 -2.87 9.64 20.96
CA ILE A 384 -3.54 10.00 22.22
C ILE A 384 -5.04 10.14 22.00
N LYS A 385 -5.79 9.06 22.32
CA LYS A 385 -7.25 8.98 22.07
C LYS A 385 -8.09 10.09 22.70
N SER A 386 -7.64 10.70 23.80
CA SER A 386 -8.37 11.80 24.44
C SER A 386 -8.38 13.09 23.61
N ASN A 387 -7.52 13.19 22.60
CA ASN A 387 -7.46 14.34 21.70
C ASN A 387 -8.41 14.19 20.50
N TRP A 388 -8.96 13.00 20.28
CA TRP A 388 -9.81 12.72 19.14
C TRP A 388 -11.12 13.50 19.19
N LYS A 389 -11.46 14.11 18.06
CA LYS A 389 -12.78 14.67 17.81
C LYS A 389 -13.66 13.63 17.15
N CYS A 390 -14.96 13.74 17.40
CA CYS A 390 -15.98 12.93 16.74
C CYS A 390 -17.15 13.83 16.38
N VAL A 391 -17.82 13.50 15.27
CA VAL A 391 -19.11 14.09 14.91
C VAL A 391 -20.24 13.40 15.67
N ASP A 392 -21.38 14.09 15.80
CA ASP A 392 -22.62 13.47 16.24
C ASP A 392 -23.29 12.76 15.04
N GLU A 393 -23.02 11.46 14.89
CA GLU A 393 -23.59 10.65 13.81
C GLU A 393 -25.13 10.64 13.80
N ILE A 394 -25.79 10.80 14.95
CA ILE A 394 -27.25 10.87 15.03
C ILE A 394 -27.74 12.15 14.38
N GLU A 395 -27.09 13.29 14.61
CA GLU A 395 -27.44 14.54 13.94
C GLU A 395 -27.13 14.49 12.43
N LEU A 396 -25.97 13.93 12.04
CA LEU A 396 -25.63 13.77 10.62
C LEU A 396 -26.64 12.89 9.88
N SER A 397 -27.15 11.83 10.52
CA SER A 397 -28.13 10.92 9.91
C SER A 397 -29.49 11.55 9.60
N LYS A 398 -29.81 12.71 10.20
CA LYS A 398 -31.05 13.46 9.95
C LYS A 398 -30.95 14.36 8.72
N LEU A 399 -29.75 14.62 8.22
CA LEU A 399 -29.52 15.49 7.07
C LEU A 399 -29.92 14.80 5.76
N PRO A 400 -30.31 15.56 4.72
CA PRO A 400 -30.66 14.98 3.43
C PRO A 400 -29.49 14.19 2.80
N PRO A 401 -29.77 13.10 2.06
CA PRO A 401 -28.74 12.22 1.50
C PRO A 401 -27.83 12.89 0.45
N GLY A 402 -28.31 13.96 -0.20
CA GLY A 402 -27.52 14.79 -1.13
C GLY A 402 -27.10 16.15 -0.56
N SER A 403 -27.10 16.33 0.76
CA SER A 403 -26.61 17.54 1.42
C SER A 403 -25.08 17.55 1.52
N ASP A 404 -24.48 18.73 1.47
CA ASP A 404 -23.06 18.97 1.70
C ASP A 404 -22.73 19.27 3.17
N LEU A 405 -23.71 19.21 4.07
CA LEU A 405 -23.53 19.52 5.50
C LEU A 405 -22.82 18.38 6.26
N GLN A 406 -23.03 17.13 5.87
CA GLN A 406 -22.34 15.98 6.45
C GLN A 406 -20.83 16.10 6.23
N GLN A 407 -20.40 16.26 4.97
CA GLN A 407 -18.98 16.42 4.69
C GLN A 407 -18.38 17.68 5.32
N ALA A 408 -19.14 18.78 5.43
CA ALA A 408 -18.64 19.97 6.09
C ALA A 408 -18.35 19.73 7.57
N ALA A 409 -19.15 18.91 8.25
CA ALA A 409 -18.92 18.52 9.64
C ALA A 409 -17.71 17.59 9.80
N ILE A 410 -17.52 16.65 8.87
CA ILE A 410 -16.36 15.73 8.86
C ILE A 410 -15.08 16.52 8.59
N VAL A 411 -15.03 17.31 7.51
CA VAL A 411 -13.86 18.12 7.14
C VAL A 411 -13.48 19.12 8.24
N ALA A 412 -14.44 19.59 9.04
CA ALA A 412 -14.17 20.47 10.17
C ALA A 412 -13.34 19.82 11.29
N ILE A 413 -13.25 18.48 11.33
CA ILE A 413 -12.53 17.74 12.35
C ILE A 413 -11.53 16.70 11.80
N GLN A 414 -11.46 16.44 10.50
CA GLN A 414 -10.69 15.34 9.90
C GLN A 414 -9.22 15.27 10.37
N GLU A 415 -8.55 16.42 10.52
CA GLU A 415 -7.15 16.50 11.01
C GLU A 415 -6.98 16.16 12.51
N GLU A 416 -8.08 16.04 13.25
CA GLU A 416 -8.12 15.81 14.70
C GLU A 416 -9.00 14.60 15.05
N ASP A 417 -9.54 13.90 14.06
CA ASP A 417 -10.35 12.72 14.23
C ASP A 417 -9.45 11.46 14.30
N PRO A 418 -10.02 10.27 14.57
CA PRO A 418 -9.25 9.04 14.74
C PRO A 418 -8.93 8.31 13.43
N TYR A 419 -9.17 8.92 12.27
CA TYR A 419 -9.23 8.25 10.98
C TYR A 419 -8.18 8.80 10.00
N ASN A 420 -7.36 7.90 9.47
CA ASN A 420 -6.63 8.12 8.22
C ASN A 420 -6.27 6.74 7.66
N TRP A 421 -6.18 6.58 6.34
CA TRP A 421 -5.67 5.32 5.78
C TRP A 421 -4.23 4.99 6.22
N GLY A 422 -3.41 6.01 6.49
CA GLY A 422 -2.08 5.85 7.07
C GLY A 422 -0.93 5.75 6.07
N TYR A 423 -1.14 6.12 4.80
CA TYR A 423 -0.09 6.27 3.77
C TYR A 423 0.83 7.48 4.03
N ASN A 424 1.20 7.69 5.28
CA ASN A 424 1.95 8.84 5.78
C ASN A 424 3.12 8.36 6.65
N PRO A 425 4.17 7.73 6.09
CA PRO A 425 5.16 6.99 6.89
C PRO A 425 6.06 7.89 7.74
N VAL A 426 6.25 7.50 9.00
CA VAL A 426 7.17 8.16 9.94
C VAL A 426 8.27 7.19 10.38
N VAL A 427 7.90 6.02 10.92
CA VAL A 427 8.83 4.93 11.27
C VAL A 427 8.20 3.60 10.84
N TRP A 428 8.88 2.89 9.94
CA TRP A 428 8.32 1.68 9.33
C TRP A 428 8.22 0.48 10.28
N GLY A 429 9.14 0.34 11.24
CA GLY A 429 9.29 -0.90 12.03
C GLY A 429 8.50 -1.02 13.33
N VAL A 430 7.53 -0.13 13.56
CA VAL A 430 6.76 -0.08 14.82
C VAL A 430 5.26 -0.03 14.53
N PRO A 431 4.42 -0.84 15.20
CA PRO A 431 2.97 -0.73 15.09
C PRO A 431 2.42 0.66 15.42
N LYS A 432 1.38 1.09 14.70
CA LYS A 432 0.69 2.36 14.94
C LYS A 432 0.14 2.45 16.37
N GLY A 433 0.43 3.55 17.07
CA GLY A 433 -0.01 3.76 18.44
C GLY A 433 -1.52 3.96 18.60
N SER A 434 -2.18 4.68 17.68
CA SER A 434 -3.63 4.92 17.70
C SER A 434 -4.48 3.64 17.75
N TYR A 435 -4.02 2.56 17.09
CA TYR A 435 -4.70 1.27 17.03
C TYR A 435 -4.46 0.38 18.27
N ALA A 436 -3.51 0.72 19.13
CA ALA A 436 -3.26 -0.01 20.37
C ALA A 436 -4.10 0.54 21.52
N SER A 437 -4.46 -0.26 22.53
CA SER A 437 -5.22 0.24 23.68
C SER A 437 -4.47 1.33 24.46
N ASN A 438 -3.15 1.19 24.59
CA ASN A 438 -2.25 2.19 25.16
C ASN A 438 -1.08 2.48 24.20
N PRO A 439 -0.95 3.70 23.66
CA PRO A 439 0.13 4.00 22.73
C PRO A 439 1.52 3.89 23.38
N ASP A 440 1.64 4.03 24.70
CA ASP A 440 2.92 3.91 25.40
C ASP A 440 3.20 2.48 25.87
N GLY A 441 4.46 2.06 25.75
CA GLY A 441 4.96 0.80 26.28
C GLY A 441 4.58 -0.42 25.42
N PRO A 442 4.32 -1.59 26.03
CA PRO A 442 4.30 -2.86 25.31
C PRO A 442 3.03 -3.15 24.52
N SER A 443 1.92 -2.44 24.79
CA SER A 443 0.60 -2.85 24.32
C SER A 443 0.54 -2.97 22.79
N ARG A 444 1.06 -1.99 22.05
CA ARG A 444 1.07 -1.98 20.58
C ARG A 444 1.77 -3.20 19.96
N ILE A 445 2.78 -3.76 20.64
CA ILE A 445 3.52 -4.94 20.16
C ILE A 445 2.68 -6.20 20.42
N ILE A 446 2.19 -6.35 21.66
CA ILE A 446 1.40 -7.52 22.08
C ILE A 446 0.10 -7.60 21.28
N GLU A 447 -0.60 -6.49 21.14
CA GLU A 447 -1.91 -6.43 20.49
C GLU A 447 -1.80 -6.66 18.98
N TYR A 448 -0.74 -6.17 18.32
CA TYR A 448 -0.48 -6.52 16.92
C TYR A 448 -0.24 -8.03 16.75
N ARG A 449 0.57 -8.62 17.62
CA ARG A 449 0.80 -10.09 17.63
C ARG A 449 -0.50 -10.85 17.89
N LEU A 450 -1.36 -10.37 18.80
CA LEU A 450 -2.68 -10.95 19.05
C LEU A 450 -3.58 -10.89 17.82
N MET A 451 -3.60 -9.77 17.10
CA MET A 451 -4.34 -9.63 15.85
C MET A 451 -3.88 -10.66 14.80
N VAL A 452 -2.57 -10.76 14.55
CA VAL A 452 -2.02 -11.74 13.60
C VAL A 452 -2.36 -13.16 14.00
N GLN A 453 -2.19 -13.49 15.29
CA GLN A 453 -2.54 -14.80 15.82
C GLN A 453 -4.04 -15.11 15.66
N ALA A 454 -4.92 -14.15 15.93
CA ALA A 454 -6.36 -14.32 15.82
C ALA A 454 -6.79 -14.54 14.36
N LEU A 455 -6.29 -13.72 13.42
CA LEU A 455 -6.56 -13.89 11.99
C LEU A 455 -6.05 -15.24 11.47
N ASN A 456 -4.83 -15.65 11.83
CA ASN A 456 -4.29 -16.96 11.45
C ASN A 456 -5.15 -18.11 11.99
N ARG A 457 -5.63 -18.03 13.24
CA ARG A 457 -6.53 -19.04 13.83
C ARG A 457 -7.94 -19.03 13.21
N LEU A 458 -8.33 -17.95 12.55
CA LEU A 458 -9.56 -17.89 11.76
C LEU A 458 -9.44 -18.53 10.37
N GLY A 459 -8.23 -18.97 9.97
CA GLY A 459 -7.98 -19.49 8.63
C GLY A 459 -7.39 -18.46 7.66
N LEU A 460 -7.07 -17.25 8.14
CA LEU A 460 -6.62 -16.12 7.31
C LEU A 460 -5.16 -15.78 7.56
N ARG A 461 -4.36 -15.77 6.49
CA ARG A 461 -3.01 -15.20 6.48
C ARG A 461 -3.07 -13.68 6.45
N VAL A 462 -2.04 -13.01 6.99
CA VAL A 462 -2.01 -11.55 7.11
C VAL A 462 -0.99 -10.94 6.15
N VAL A 463 -1.46 -10.08 5.27
CA VAL A 463 -0.63 -9.22 4.43
C VAL A 463 -0.60 -7.82 5.02
N MET A 464 0.59 -7.21 5.03
CA MET A 464 0.77 -5.83 5.47
C MET A 464 0.97 -4.90 4.26
N ASP A 465 0.26 -3.78 4.22
CA ASP A 465 0.57 -2.68 3.33
C ASP A 465 1.84 -1.96 3.81
N VAL A 466 2.86 -1.90 2.96
CA VAL A 466 4.15 -1.28 3.25
C VAL A 466 4.41 -0.12 2.30
N VAL A 467 4.74 1.03 2.87
CA VAL A 467 4.85 2.32 2.17
C VAL A 467 6.29 2.81 2.27
N TYR A 468 7.15 2.23 1.45
CA TYR A 468 8.57 2.56 1.42
C TYR A 468 8.93 3.64 0.40
N ASN A 469 8.00 3.99 -0.50
CA ASN A 469 8.25 4.87 -1.64
C ASN A 469 8.37 6.36 -1.27
N HIS A 470 7.91 6.77 -0.09
CA HIS A 470 7.93 8.17 0.35
C HIS A 470 7.88 8.29 1.90
N LEU A 471 8.04 9.51 2.42
CA LEU A 471 7.94 9.83 3.85
C LEU A 471 6.96 10.99 4.10
N TYR A 472 6.26 10.98 5.24
CA TYR A 472 5.30 12.03 5.57
C TYR A 472 5.95 13.41 5.75
N SER A 473 7.18 13.47 6.26
CA SER A 473 7.87 14.73 6.52
C SER A 473 9.36 14.62 6.30
N SER A 474 9.97 15.76 5.95
CA SER A 474 11.41 15.94 5.76
C SER A 474 11.89 17.18 6.52
N GLY A 475 13.19 17.48 6.46
CA GLY A 475 13.76 18.65 7.12
C GLY A 475 14.05 18.45 8.62
N PRO A 476 14.67 19.46 9.25
CA PRO A 476 15.28 19.31 10.58
C PRO A 476 14.29 19.40 11.77
N PHE A 477 13.09 19.95 11.60
CA PHE A 477 12.27 20.43 12.72
C PHE A 477 10.99 19.62 13.01
N ALA A 478 10.33 19.07 11.98
CA ALA A 478 9.05 18.38 12.16
C ALA A 478 9.21 17.12 13.02
N ILE A 479 8.34 16.88 14.02
CA ILE A 479 8.44 15.69 14.89
C ILE A 479 8.38 14.37 14.11
N THR A 480 7.61 14.38 13.03
CA THR A 480 7.41 13.28 12.07
C THR A 480 8.54 13.11 11.06
N SER A 481 9.51 14.03 11.00
CA SER A 481 10.74 13.83 10.22
C SER A 481 11.76 13.08 11.07
N VAL A 482 12.19 11.91 10.58
CA VAL A 482 13.16 11.04 11.27
C VAL A 482 14.40 10.85 10.40
N LEU A 483 14.24 10.20 9.24
CA LEU A 483 15.34 9.84 8.35
C LEU A 483 16.11 11.07 7.84
N ASP A 484 15.40 12.08 7.35
CA ASP A 484 15.98 13.30 6.77
C ASP A 484 16.51 14.29 7.82
N LYS A 485 16.15 14.13 9.11
CA LYS A 485 16.85 14.82 10.20
C LYS A 485 18.25 14.27 10.43
N ILE A 486 18.42 12.96 10.30
CA ILE A 486 19.65 12.26 10.68
C ILE A 486 20.68 12.32 9.55
N VAL A 487 20.27 12.05 8.31
CA VAL A 487 21.14 12.15 7.13
C VAL A 487 20.44 12.96 6.03
N PRO A 488 20.50 14.31 6.11
CA PRO A 488 19.77 15.21 5.22
C PRO A 488 20.07 14.95 3.74
N GLY A 489 19.01 14.82 2.93
CA GLY A 489 19.11 14.66 1.47
C GLY A 489 19.67 13.31 0.99
N TYR A 490 19.80 12.32 1.88
CA TYR A 490 20.23 10.96 1.55
C TYR A 490 19.06 9.99 1.37
N TYR A 491 18.13 9.94 2.32
CA TYR A 491 17.01 8.98 2.25
C TYR A 491 15.96 9.38 1.21
N LEU A 492 15.94 10.66 0.86
CA LEU A 492 15.00 11.25 -0.09
C LEU A 492 15.62 11.34 -1.48
N ARG A 493 14.81 11.06 -2.49
CA ARG A 493 15.15 11.28 -3.89
C ARG A 493 15.03 12.76 -4.22
N ARG A 494 15.96 13.25 -5.03
CA ARG A 494 16.07 14.66 -5.41
C ARG A 494 16.22 14.82 -6.91
N ASP A 495 15.71 15.94 -7.42
CA ASP A 495 15.81 16.33 -8.82
C ASP A 495 17.23 16.79 -9.19
N SER A 496 17.42 17.22 -10.44
CA SER A 496 18.71 17.71 -10.93
C SER A 496 19.21 18.98 -10.25
N ASN A 497 18.32 19.72 -9.58
CA ASN A 497 18.63 20.95 -8.85
C ASN A 497 18.79 20.71 -7.35
N GLY A 498 18.57 19.49 -6.88
CA GLY A 498 18.68 19.12 -5.48
C GLY A 498 17.41 19.38 -4.67
N GLN A 499 16.27 19.62 -5.31
CA GLN A 499 14.96 19.67 -4.63
C GLN A 499 14.39 18.27 -4.47
N THR A 500 13.67 18.03 -3.37
CA THR A 500 13.04 16.74 -3.10
C THR A 500 11.95 16.44 -4.12
N GLU A 501 11.97 15.22 -4.66
CA GLU A 501 10.92 14.71 -5.55
C GLU A 501 9.65 14.38 -4.76
N ASN A 502 8.47 14.70 -5.31
CA ASN A 502 7.17 14.55 -4.63
C ASN A 502 6.13 13.80 -5.46
N SER A 503 6.54 13.05 -6.49
CA SER A 503 5.61 12.39 -7.41
C SER A 503 4.77 11.29 -6.75
N ALA A 504 5.25 10.66 -5.67
CA ALA A 504 4.54 9.58 -4.97
C ALA A 504 3.45 10.09 -4.02
N ALA A 505 3.61 11.32 -3.53
CA ALA A 505 2.67 12.14 -2.77
C ALA A 505 3.46 13.36 -2.26
N VAL A 506 4.43 13.08 -1.37
CA VAL A 506 5.41 14.01 -0.80
C VAL A 506 6.67 13.26 -0.38
N ASN A 507 7.85 13.89 -0.48
CA ASN A 507 9.13 13.36 0.00
C ASN A 507 9.45 11.92 -0.46
N ASN A 508 9.56 11.70 -1.77
CA ASN A 508 9.91 10.39 -2.34
C ASN A 508 11.21 9.86 -1.74
N THR A 509 11.27 8.57 -1.40
CA THR A 509 12.51 7.91 -0.96
C THR A 509 13.38 7.49 -2.14
N ALA A 510 14.66 7.25 -1.88
CA ALA A 510 15.64 6.85 -2.89
C ALA A 510 16.16 5.42 -2.64
N SER A 511 15.35 4.39 -2.91
CA SER A 511 15.76 2.96 -2.78
C SER A 511 16.96 2.56 -3.65
N GLU A 512 17.37 3.39 -4.61
CA GLU A 512 18.63 3.26 -5.34
C GLU A 512 19.87 3.45 -4.45
N HIS A 513 19.74 4.15 -3.31
CA HIS A 513 20.78 4.35 -2.30
C HIS A 513 20.87 3.16 -1.35
N PHE A 514 22.10 2.80 -0.98
CA PHE A 514 22.41 1.55 -0.30
C PHE A 514 21.70 1.39 1.05
N MET A 515 21.71 2.40 1.90
CA MET A 515 21.13 2.31 3.24
C MET A 515 19.60 2.43 3.23
N VAL A 516 19.00 2.99 2.17
CA VAL A 516 17.53 2.97 1.96
C VAL A 516 17.10 1.56 1.56
N ASP A 517 17.76 0.97 0.55
CA ASP A 517 17.57 -0.43 0.16
C ASP A 517 17.73 -1.36 1.36
N ARG A 518 18.78 -1.17 2.16
CA ARG A 518 19.02 -1.92 3.39
C ARG A 518 17.85 -1.80 4.36
N LEU A 519 17.47 -0.57 4.73
CA LEU A 519 16.41 -0.32 5.71
C LEU A 519 15.08 -0.96 5.31
N ILE A 520 14.73 -0.92 4.01
CA ILE A 520 13.53 -1.60 3.47
C ILE A 520 13.56 -3.10 3.77
N VAL A 521 14.66 -3.79 3.47
CA VAL A 521 14.74 -5.25 3.68
C VAL A 521 14.85 -5.59 5.17
N ASP A 522 15.58 -4.82 5.96
CA ASP A 522 15.68 -5.03 7.40
C ASP A 522 14.31 -4.85 8.09
N ASP A 523 13.49 -3.91 7.60
CA ASP A 523 12.13 -3.70 8.09
C ASP A 523 11.16 -4.83 7.71
N LEU A 524 11.22 -5.31 6.47
CA LEU A 524 10.43 -6.47 6.03
C LEU A 524 10.76 -7.72 6.86
N LEU A 525 12.04 -7.96 7.14
CA LEU A 525 12.49 -9.06 8.00
C LEU A 525 11.99 -8.90 9.44
N ASN A 526 11.94 -7.66 9.96
CA ASN A 526 11.33 -7.37 11.26
C ASN A 526 9.86 -7.80 11.29
N TRP A 527 9.05 -7.40 10.32
CA TRP A 527 7.64 -7.77 10.26
C TRP A 527 7.43 -9.28 10.08
N ALA A 528 8.23 -9.91 9.23
CA ALA A 528 8.15 -11.35 8.99
C ALA A 528 8.53 -12.17 10.24
N VAL A 529 9.62 -11.84 10.93
CA VAL A 529 10.12 -12.63 12.07
C VAL A 529 9.41 -12.26 13.37
N ASN A 530 9.37 -10.98 13.71
CA ASN A 530 8.91 -10.51 15.02
C ASN A 530 7.38 -10.48 15.13
N TYR A 531 6.68 -10.32 14.00
CA TYR A 531 5.22 -10.21 13.93
C TYR A 531 4.58 -11.31 13.09
N LYS A 532 5.37 -12.24 12.52
CA LYS A 532 4.88 -13.41 11.76
C LYS A 532 3.92 -13.04 10.63
N VAL A 533 4.11 -11.87 10.01
CA VAL A 533 3.35 -11.42 8.83
C VAL A 533 3.57 -12.40 7.67
N ASP A 534 2.52 -12.68 6.89
CA ASP A 534 2.48 -13.72 5.85
C ASP A 534 2.73 -13.19 4.44
N GLY A 535 2.72 -11.87 4.23
CA GLY A 535 2.99 -11.26 2.93
C GLY A 535 3.00 -9.74 2.99
N PHE A 536 3.39 -9.12 1.88
CA PHE A 536 3.55 -7.67 1.80
C PHE A 536 3.00 -7.12 0.49
N ARG A 537 2.15 -6.09 0.59
CA ARG A 537 1.71 -5.25 -0.52
C ARG A 537 2.56 -3.99 -0.53
N PHE A 538 3.29 -3.75 -1.61
CA PHE A 538 4.15 -2.58 -1.76
C PHE A 538 3.39 -1.46 -2.45
N ASP A 539 3.10 -0.42 -1.67
CA ASP A 539 2.58 0.85 -2.17
C ASP A 539 3.55 1.48 -3.17
N LEU A 540 3.01 1.96 -4.29
CA LEU A 540 3.77 2.53 -5.41
C LEU A 540 5.10 1.80 -5.68
N MET A 541 5.04 0.46 -5.82
CA MET A 541 6.20 -0.40 -6.10
C MET A 541 7.03 0.08 -7.30
N GLY A 542 6.41 0.78 -8.26
CA GLY A 542 7.08 1.47 -9.36
C GLY A 542 8.11 2.53 -8.96
N HIS A 543 8.08 3.06 -7.74
CA HIS A 543 9.08 4.02 -7.21
C HIS A 543 10.24 3.33 -6.47
N ILE A 544 10.15 2.01 -6.31
CA ILE A 544 11.15 1.16 -5.67
C ILE A 544 12.01 0.49 -6.76
N MET A 545 13.31 0.35 -6.51
CA MET A 545 14.19 -0.33 -7.46
C MET A 545 13.86 -1.83 -7.53
N LYS A 546 13.84 -2.40 -8.75
CA LYS A 546 13.65 -3.85 -8.96
C LYS A 546 14.68 -4.67 -8.17
N LYS A 547 15.94 -4.20 -8.08
CA LYS A 547 17.00 -4.87 -7.30
C LYS A 547 16.61 -5.03 -5.82
N THR A 548 15.98 -4.02 -5.23
CA THR A 548 15.52 -4.02 -3.84
C THR A 548 14.41 -5.03 -3.64
N MET A 549 13.44 -5.07 -4.55
CA MET A 549 12.34 -6.04 -4.54
C MET A 549 12.85 -7.49 -4.62
N ILE A 550 13.80 -7.78 -5.51
CA ILE A 550 14.38 -9.12 -5.64
C ILE A 550 15.20 -9.51 -4.41
N ARG A 551 15.97 -8.57 -3.83
CA ARG A 551 16.73 -8.82 -2.61
C ARG A 551 15.81 -9.09 -1.43
N ALA A 552 14.75 -8.29 -1.28
CA ALA A 552 13.70 -8.48 -0.28
C ALA A 552 13.04 -9.86 -0.40
N LYS A 553 12.62 -10.23 -1.61
CA LYS A 553 12.06 -11.56 -1.90
C LYS A 553 12.99 -12.68 -1.46
N SER A 554 14.25 -12.62 -1.88
CA SER A 554 15.23 -13.65 -1.55
C SER A 554 15.47 -13.75 -0.04
N ALA A 555 15.54 -12.63 0.67
CA ALA A 555 15.75 -12.61 2.12
C ALA A 555 14.54 -13.22 2.86
N LEU A 556 13.33 -12.78 2.54
CA LEU A 556 12.10 -13.28 3.15
C LEU A 556 11.88 -14.77 2.88
N GLN A 557 12.07 -15.20 1.63
CA GLN A 557 11.82 -16.60 1.24
C GLN A 557 12.91 -17.58 1.72
N SER A 558 14.02 -17.07 2.27
CA SER A 558 15.05 -17.88 2.91
C SER A 558 14.78 -18.18 4.40
N LEU A 559 13.81 -17.49 5.02
CA LEU A 559 13.47 -17.73 6.42
C LEU A 559 12.88 -19.13 6.61
N THR A 560 13.26 -19.77 7.71
CA THR A 560 12.86 -21.15 8.06
C THR A 560 12.23 -21.19 9.44
N ILE A 561 11.35 -22.17 9.68
CA ILE A 561 10.69 -22.34 10.98
C ILE A 561 11.73 -22.60 12.08
N ASP A 562 12.72 -23.44 11.81
CA ASP A 562 13.71 -23.86 12.81
C ASP A 562 14.60 -22.71 13.29
N GLU A 563 15.01 -21.81 12.39
CA GLU A 563 15.92 -20.71 12.73
C GLU A 563 15.18 -19.41 13.07
N HIS A 564 14.04 -19.16 12.44
CA HIS A 564 13.36 -17.85 12.47
C HIS A 564 11.91 -17.94 12.99
N GLY A 565 11.39 -19.14 13.23
CA GLY A 565 10.01 -19.35 13.70
C GLY A 565 8.94 -19.05 12.65
N VAL A 566 9.30 -18.92 11.37
CA VAL A 566 8.37 -18.69 10.24
C VAL A 566 8.81 -19.44 8.98
N ASP A 567 7.85 -19.91 8.18
CA ASP A 567 8.13 -20.49 6.86
C ASP A 567 8.15 -19.38 5.81
N GLY A 568 9.36 -18.90 5.49
CA GLY A 568 9.58 -17.86 4.50
C GLY A 568 9.14 -18.25 3.09
N SER A 569 9.14 -19.54 2.76
CA SER A 569 8.75 -20.02 1.41
C SER A 569 7.28 -19.71 1.08
N LYS A 570 6.48 -19.40 2.10
CA LYS A 570 5.05 -19.04 1.97
C LYS A 570 4.81 -17.53 2.03
N ILE A 571 5.85 -16.71 2.19
CA ILE A 571 5.72 -15.25 2.15
C ILE A 571 5.53 -14.80 0.71
N TYR A 572 4.38 -14.17 0.44
CA TYR A 572 4.02 -13.66 -0.88
C TYR A 572 4.19 -12.13 -0.95
N LEU A 573 4.66 -11.64 -2.10
CA LEU A 573 4.91 -10.21 -2.35
C LEU A 573 4.14 -9.77 -3.59
N TYR A 574 3.50 -8.61 -3.50
CA TYR A 574 2.89 -7.94 -4.65
C TYR A 574 2.88 -6.43 -4.43
N GLY A 575 2.54 -5.64 -5.45
CA GLY A 575 2.44 -4.19 -5.29
C GLY A 575 1.94 -3.43 -6.50
N GLU A 576 2.01 -2.12 -6.39
CA GLU A 576 1.56 -1.19 -7.43
C GLU A 576 2.68 -0.86 -8.42
N GLY A 577 2.76 -1.64 -9.50
CA GLY A 577 3.78 -1.45 -10.53
C GLY A 577 3.52 -0.28 -11.50
N TRP A 578 2.88 0.80 -11.05
CA TRP A 578 2.60 2.00 -11.86
C TRP A 578 3.91 2.68 -12.28
N ASN A 579 4.00 3.20 -13.51
CA ASN A 579 5.25 3.73 -14.06
C ASN A 579 5.11 5.20 -14.47
N PHE A 580 5.37 6.11 -13.53
CA PHE A 580 5.18 7.56 -13.72
C PHE A 580 6.20 8.36 -12.89
N GLY A 581 6.18 9.69 -13.03
CA GLY A 581 7.11 10.58 -12.31
C GLY A 581 8.56 10.43 -12.78
N GLU A 582 9.50 10.72 -11.90
CA GLU A 582 10.95 10.72 -12.17
C GLU A 582 11.55 9.32 -12.39
N VAL A 583 10.82 8.27 -12.02
CA VAL A 583 11.25 6.87 -12.15
C VAL A 583 10.83 6.23 -13.47
N ALA A 584 9.92 6.87 -14.21
CA ALA A 584 9.43 6.39 -15.48
C ALA A 584 10.58 6.11 -16.45
N GLU A 585 10.35 5.15 -17.35
CA GLU A 585 11.34 4.73 -18.37
C GLU A 585 12.72 4.35 -17.78
N ASN A 586 12.76 3.91 -16.52
CA ASN A 586 13.98 3.55 -15.80
C ASN A 586 14.98 4.71 -15.61
N GLN A 587 14.52 5.96 -15.59
CA GLN A 587 15.39 7.15 -15.48
C GLN A 587 16.26 7.18 -14.21
N ARG A 588 15.83 6.50 -13.13
CA ARG A 588 16.60 6.35 -11.88
C ARG A 588 17.26 4.97 -11.71
N GLY A 589 17.18 4.11 -12.73
CA GLY A 589 17.50 2.68 -12.66
C GLY A 589 16.27 1.82 -12.93
N ILE A 590 16.45 0.50 -13.07
CA ILE A 590 15.33 -0.41 -13.33
C ILE A 590 14.41 -0.46 -12.11
N ASN A 591 13.23 0.12 -12.25
CA ASN A 591 12.23 0.26 -11.19
C ASN A 591 11.22 -0.90 -11.19
N GLY A 592 10.41 -0.98 -10.13
CA GLY A 592 9.40 -2.03 -9.89
C GLY A 592 8.12 -1.90 -10.71
N SER A 593 8.20 -1.45 -11.97
CA SER A 593 7.03 -1.33 -12.85
C SER A 593 6.48 -2.70 -13.27
N GLN A 594 5.20 -2.78 -13.65
CA GLN A 594 4.55 -4.03 -14.10
C GLN A 594 5.36 -4.77 -15.18
N LEU A 595 5.86 -4.04 -16.18
CA LEU A 595 6.66 -4.62 -17.26
C LEU A 595 8.01 -5.15 -16.76
N ASN A 596 8.68 -4.40 -15.87
CA ASN A 596 9.95 -4.80 -15.31
C ASN A 596 9.83 -5.96 -14.32
N MET A 597 8.70 -6.10 -13.63
CA MET A 597 8.46 -7.16 -12.64
C MET A 597 8.00 -8.48 -13.25
N SER A 598 7.69 -8.51 -14.55
CA SER A 598 7.44 -9.75 -15.30
C SER A 598 8.60 -10.75 -15.16
N GLY A 599 8.28 -12.01 -14.85
CA GLY A 599 9.25 -13.10 -14.67
C GLY A 599 9.97 -13.10 -13.32
N THR A 600 9.55 -12.26 -12.36
CA THR A 600 10.14 -12.21 -11.01
C THR A 600 9.39 -13.06 -9.99
N GLY A 601 8.13 -13.44 -10.27
CA GLY A 601 7.21 -14.05 -9.34
C GLY A 601 6.81 -13.12 -8.18
N ILE A 602 6.79 -11.81 -8.39
CA ILE A 602 6.18 -10.79 -7.51
C ILE A 602 4.94 -10.26 -8.22
N GLY A 603 3.82 -10.19 -7.51
CA GLY A 603 2.54 -9.73 -8.06
C GLY A 603 2.51 -8.24 -8.39
N SER A 604 1.72 -7.87 -9.37
CA SER A 604 1.28 -6.48 -9.54
C SER A 604 -0.21 -6.38 -9.84
N PHE A 605 -0.84 -5.30 -9.36
CA PHE A 605 -2.23 -4.99 -9.67
C PHE A 605 -2.45 -4.89 -11.17
N ASN A 606 -3.52 -5.54 -11.65
CA ASN A 606 -3.94 -5.51 -13.04
C ASN A 606 -5.03 -4.45 -13.25
N ASP A 607 -4.62 -3.23 -13.54
CA ASP A 607 -5.46 -2.11 -13.96
C ASP A 607 -6.28 -2.39 -15.22
N ARG A 608 -5.79 -3.24 -16.14
CA ARG A 608 -6.47 -3.49 -17.42
C ARG A 608 -7.81 -4.19 -17.23
N ILE A 609 -7.86 -5.23 -16.39
CA ILE A 609 -9.14 -5.90 -16.12
C ILE A 609 -10.08 -5.00 -15.30
N ARG A 610 -9.56 -4.23 -14.34
CA ARG A 610 -10.34 -3.25 -13.57
C ARG A 610 -11.05 -2.26 -14.48
N ASP A 611 -10.29 -1.60 -15.34
CA ASP A 611 -10.80 -0.56 -16.24
C ASP A 611 -11.73 -1.13 -17.30
N ALA A 612 -11.46 -2.34 -17.78
CA ALA A 612 -12.33 -3.01 -18.75
C ALA A 612 -13.68 -3.45 -18.14
N ILE A 613 -13.70 -3.93 -16.90
CA ILE A 613 -14.94 -4.29 -16.20
C ILE A 613 -15.75 -3.02 -15.89
N ASN A 614 -15.12 -2.03 -15.26
CA ASN A 614 -15.80 -0.84 -14.73
C ASN A 614 -16.10 0.19 -15.82
N GLY A 615 -15.15 0.45 -16.71
CA GLY A 615 -15.23 1.45 -17.78
C GLY A 615 -14.45 2.72 -17.53
N GLY A 616 -13.65 3.13 -18.52
CA GLY A 616 -12.83 4.33 -18.45
C GLY A 616 -11.58 4.11 -17.63
N SER A 617 -11.22 5.07 -16.79
CA SER A 617 -10.12 4.98 -15.82
C SER A 617 -10.42 5.90 -14.63
N PRO A 618 -9.70 5.76 -13.51
CA PRO A 618 -9.84 6.67 -12.36
C PRO A 618 -9.65 8.17 -12.68
N PHE A 619 -8.98 8.49 -13.77
CA PHE A 619 -8.69 9.86 -14.20
C PHE A 619 -9.57 10.31 -15.39
N GLY A 620 -10.43 9.42 -15.90
CA GLY A 620 -11.30 9.67 -17.03
C GLY A 620 -12.64 10.30 -16.64
N ASN A 621 -13.56 10.40 -17.60
CA ASN A 621 -14.92 10.86 -17.30
C ASN A 621 -15.64 9.80 -16.44
N PRO A 622 -16.26 10.18 -15.30
CA PRO A 622 -16.92 9.24 -14.39
C PRO A 622 -18.04 8.44 -15.05
N LEU A 623 -18.69 8.97 -16.09
CA LEU A 623 -19.81 8.32 -16.78
C LEU A 623 -19.38 7.38 -17.92
N GLN A 624 -18.08 7.23 -18.19
CA GLN A 624 -17.61 6.29 -19.21
C GLN A 624 -17.87 4.84 -18.76
N GLN A 625 -18.66 4.10 -19.53
CA GLN A 625 -19.07 2.73 -19.24
C GLN A 625 -18.04 1.71 -19.71
N GLY A 626 -18.07 0.53 -19.10
CA GLY A 626 -17.23 -0.62 -19.38
C GLY A 626 -18.10 -1.85 -19.65
N PHE A 627 -17.45 -3.01 -19.62
CA PHE A 627 -18.10 -4.27 -19.95
C PHE A 627 -19.27 -4.59 -19.00
N SER A 628 -19.10 -4.39 -17.69
CA SER A 628 -20.13 -4.73 -16.69
C SER A 628 -21.12 -3.58 -16.44
N THR A 629 -20.78 -2.34 -16.82
CA THR A 629 -21.57 -1.14 -16.50
C THR A 629 -22.44 -0.63 -17.65
N GLY A 630 -22.62 -1.43 -18.70
CA GLY A 630 -23.65 -1.21 -19.73
C GLY A 630 -23.17 -0.60 -21.04
N LEU A 631 -21.86 -0.53 -21.30
CA LEU A 631 -21.34 0.01 -22.57
C LEU A 631 -21.98 -0.71 -23.77
N PHE A 632 -22.48 0.05 -24.75
CA PHE A 632 -23.26 -0.43 -25.92
C PHE A 632 -24.61 -1.10 -25.58
N LEU A 633 -24.66 -2.00 -24.61
CA LEU A 633 -25.84 -2.79 -24.25
C LEU A 633 -26.94 -1.95 -23.58
N GLU A 634 -26.54 -1.03 -22.72
CA GLU A 634 -27.42 -0.21 -21.86
C GLU A 634 -26.83 1.19 -21.68
N PRO A 635 -26.86 2.05 -22.72
CA PRO A 635 -26.23 3.37 -22.68
C PRO A 635 -26.82 4.27 -21.59
N ASN A 636 -25.96 4.93 -20.80
CA ASN A 636 -26.37 5.75 -19.66
C ASN A 636 -26.73 7.22 -20.00
N GLY A 637 -26.72 7.58 -21.29
CA GLY A 637 -26.98 8.94 -21.78
C GLY A 637 -25.75 9.83 -21.95
N PHE A 638 -24.57 9.45 -21.44
CA PHE A 638 -23.31 10.10 -21.77
C PHE A 638 -22.82 9.63 -23.15
N TYR A 639 -22.51 10.59 -24.04
CA TYR A 639 -22.05 10.28 -25.39
C TYR A 639 -20.63 9.70 -25.37
N GLN A 640 -20.50 8.46 -25.86
CA GLN A 640 -19.26 7.67 -25.86
C GLN A 640 -18.89 7.20 -27.28
N GLY A 641 -19.44 7.86 -28.29
CA GLY A 641 -19.40 7.42 -29.69
C GLY A 641 -20.75 6.88 -30.18
N ASN A 642 -20.81 6.58 -31.47
CA ASN A 642 -21.96 5.93 -32.09
C ASN A 642 -22.05 4.43 -31.72
N GLU A 643 -23.11 3.75 -32.16
CA GLU A 643 -23.35 2.34 -31.85
C GLU A 643 -22.20 1.42 -32.31
N THR A 644 -21.61 1.68 -33.48
CA THR A 644 -20.46 0.92 -34.01
C THR A 644 -19.23 1.11 -33.12
N GLU A 645 -18.94 2.35 -32.73
CA GLU A 645 -17.77 2.70 -31.89
C GLU A 645 -17.89 2.12 -30.48
N THR A 646 -19.07 2.21 -29.86
CA THR A 646 -19.32 1.66 -28.53
C THR A 646 -19.32 0.14 -28.54
N ARG A 647 -19.88 -0.51 -29.58
CA ARG A 647 -19.79 -1.97 -29.75
C ARG A 647 -18.35 -2.45 -29.92
N LEU A 648 -17.54 -1.73 -30.70
CA LEU A 648 -16.13 -2.02 -30.88
C LEU A 648 -15.35 -1.87 -29.57
N THR A 649 -15.64 -0.82 -28.81
CA THR A 649 -15.03 -0.57 -27.49
C THR A 649 -15.41 -1.66 -26.50
N LEU A 650 -16.68 -2.09 -26.46
CA LEU A 650 -17.14 -3.21 -25.64
C LEU A 650 -16.41 -4.50 -25.98
N ALA A 651 -16.24 -4.81 -27.28
CA ALA A 651 -15.52 -5.98 -27.74
C ALA A 651 -14.02 -5.90 -27.41
N THR A 652 -13.42 -4.71 -27.47
CA THR A 652 -12.03 -4.47 -27.03
C THR A 652 -11.86 -4.71 -25.54
N TYR A 653 -12.79 -4.24 -24.70
CA TYR A 653 -12.78 -4.56 -23.27
C TYR A 653 -12.99 -6.04 -22.99
N ALA A 654 -13.80 -6.74 -23.79
CA ALA A 654 -13.93 -8.20 -23.67
C ALA A 654 -12.59 -8.91 -23.93
N ASP A 655 -11.80 -8.48 -24.92
CA ASP A 655 -10.44 -8.99 -25.14
C ASP A 655 -9.54 -8.72 -23.93
N HIS A 656 -9.59 -7.52 -23.35
CA HIS A 656 -8.80 -7.18 -22.14
C HIS A 656 -9.16 -8.07 -20.96
N ILE A 657 -10.46 -8.28 -20.73
CA ILE A 657 -10.96 -9.13 -19.64
C ILE A 657 -10.56 -10.59 -19.86
N GLN A 658 -10.69 -11.13 -21.08
CA GLN A 658 -10.29 -12.51 -21.39
C GLN A 658 -8.79 -12.74 -21.11
N ILE A 659 -7.91 -11.79 -21.48
CA ILE A 659 -6.48 -11.87 -21.11
C ILE A 659 -6.29 -11.85 -19.60
N GLY A 660 -7.00 -10.96 -18.88
CA GLY A 660 -6.96 -10.91 -17.41
C GLY A 660 -7.45 -12.20 -16.73
N LEU A 661 -8.55 -12.78 -17.22
CA LEU A 661 -9.11 -14.06 -16.77
C LEU A 661 -8.14 -15.23 -17.00
N ALA A 662 -7.26 -15.14 -18.00
CA ALA A 662 -6.18 -16.09 -18.26
C ALA A 662 -4.85 -15.70 -17.55
N GLY A 663 -4.91 -14.97 -16.44
CA GLY A 663 -3.76 -14.63 -15.61
C GLY A 663 -2.92 -13.48 -16.15
N ASN A 664 -3.47 -12.67 -17.06
CA ASN A 664 -2.83 -11.52 -17.70
C ASN A 664 -1.47 -11.81 -18.34
N LEU A 665 -1.33 -13.00 -18.90
CA LEU A 665 -0.08 -13.52 -19.43
C LEU A 665 0.28 -12.85 -20.76
N LYS A 666 1.56 -12.46 -20.89
CA LYS A 666 2.07 -11.82 -22.11
C LYS A 666 2.01 -12.73 -23.34
N ASP A 667 2.22 -14.03 -23.15
CA ASP A 667 2.32 -15.02 -24.24
C ASP A 667 1.04 -15.84 -24.46
N TYR A 668 0.00 -15.66 -23.64
CA TYR A 668 -1.29 -16.33 -23.87
C TYR A 668 -1.94 -15.79 -25.14
N VAL A 669 -2.43 -16.69 -26.00
CA VAL A 669 -3.00 -16.34 -27.29
C VAL A 669 -4.52 -16.40 -27.21
N VAL A 670 -5.18 -15.31 -27.58
CA VAL A 670 -6.64 -15.23 -27.73
C VAL A 670 -7.00 -14.91 -29.18
N ILE A 671 -8.16 -15.37 -29.62
CA ILE A 671 -8.77 -14.84 -30.85
C ILE A 671 -9.42 -13.50 -30.48
N SER A 672 -8.84 -12.39 -30.93
CA SER A 672 -9.34 -11.05 -30.61
C SER A 672 -10.72 -10.81 -31.25
N HIS A 673 -11.36 -9.70 -30.88
CA HIS A 673 -12.59 -9.26 -31.53
C HIS A 673 -12.47 -9.02 -33.05
N THR A 674 -11.25 -8.85 -33.59
CA THR A 674 -11.03 -8.75 -35.05
C THR A 674 -11.00 -10.12 -35.74
N GLY A 675 -10.93 -11.21 -34.97
CA GLY A 675 -10.79 -12.58 -35.46
C GLY A 675 -9.34 -13.04 -35.64
N GLU A 676 -8.37 -12.20 -35.28
CA GLU A 676 -6.96 -12.54 -35.36
C GLU A 676 -6.47 -13.19 -34.07
N ALA A 677 -5.62 -14.20 -34.18
CA ALA A 677 -4.90 -14.75 -33.04
C ALA A 677 -3.83 -13.73 -32.59
N ARG A 678 -3.95 -13.25 -31.34
CA ARG A 678 -3.05 -12.26 -30.74
C ARG A 678 -2.58 -12.73 -29.38
N LYS A 679 -1.29 -12.53 -29.10
CA LYS A 679 -0.75 -12.68 -27.75
C LYS A 679 -1.29 -11.60 -26.83
N GLY A 680 -1.35 -11.86 -25.52
CA GLY A 680 -1.73 -10.86 -24.52
C GLY A 680 -0.89 -9.57 -24.60
N SER A 681 0.40 -9.68 -24.93
CA SER A 681 1.28 -8.51 -25.13
C SER A 681 1.07 -7.75 -26.44
N GLU A 682 0.38 -8.36 -27.40
CA GLU A 682 0.06 -7.74 -28.69
C GLU A 682 -1.27 -6.97 -28.63
N ILE A 683 -2.16 -7.35 -27.72
CA ILE A 683 -3.34 -6.56 -27.40
C ILE A 683 -2.90 -5.33 -26.62
N ARG A 684 -3.36 -4.16 -27.06
CA ARG A 684 -2.98 -2.87 -26.48
C ARG A 684 -4.14 -2.25 -25.71
N THR A 685 -3.81 -1.57 -24.63
CA THR A 685 -4.68 -0.61 -23.98
C THR A 685 -4.84 0.63 -24.86
N PHE A 686 -5.78 1.53 -24.51
CA PHE A 686 -6.05 2.73 -25.31
C PHE A 686 -4.89 3.74 -25.32
N ASP A 687 -4.00 3.69 -24.32
CA ASP A 687 -2.74 4.46 -24.24
C ASP A 687 -1.55 3.75 -24.93
N GLY A 688 -1.75 2.54 -25.49
CA GLY A 688 -0.74 1.81 -26.26
C GLY A 688 0.14 0.84 -25.46
N SER A 689 -0.06 0.74 -24.15
CA SER A 689 0.61 -0.25 -23.30
C SER A 689 0.12 -1.68 -23.63
N PRO A 690 0.95 -2.73 -23.46
CA PRO A 690 0.48 -4.11 -23.60
C PRO A 690 -0.51 -4.46 -22.49
N VAL A 691 -1.58 -5.20 -22.82
CA VAL A 691 -2.55 -5.69 -21.83
C VAL A 691 -1.93 -6.80 -20.99
N GLY A 692 -1.53 -7.89 -21.64
CA GLY A 692 -0.83 -9.00 -21.01
C GLY A 692 0.64 -8.68 -20.81
N TYR A 693 1.11 -8.69 -19.57
CA TYR A 693 2.51 -8.41 -19.21
C TYR A 693 3.16 -9.51 -18.38
N ALA A 694 2.38 -10.34 -17.70
CA ALA A 694 2.89 -11.31 -16.75
C ALA A 694 3.53 -12.52 -17.44
N SER A 695 4.51 -13.14 -16.77
CA SER A 695 5.12 -14.41 -17.19
C SER A 695 4.55 -15.61 -16.42
N SER A 696 3.83 -15.37 -15.33
CA SER A 696 3.17 -16.39 -14.51
C SER A 696 1.86 -15.82 -13.93
N PRO A 697 0.79 -16.63 -13.73
CA PRO A 697 -0.45 -16.14 -13.13
C PRO A 697 -0.25 -15.52 -11.74
N ILE A 698 0.73 -15.99 -10.96
CA ILE A 698 1.02 -15.43 -9.62
C ILE A 698 1.62 -14.03 -9.67
N GLU A 699 1.92 -13.49 -10.85
CA GLU A 699 2.39 -12.11 -11.02
C GLU A 699 1.22 -11.13 -11.24
N THR A 700 -0.01 -11.64 -11.29
CA THR A 700 -1.21 -10.87 -11.63
C THR A 700 -2.17 -10.83 -10.45
N ILE A 701 -2.40 -9.63 -9.91
CA ILE A 701 -3.45 -9.37 -8.92
C ILE A 701 -4.66 -8.77 -9.67
N ASN A 702 -5.68 -9.59 -9.91
CA ASN A 702 -6.91 -9.16 -10.59
C ASN A 702 -7.87 -8.55 -9.56
N TYR A 703 -8.41 -7.38 -9.86
CA TYR A 703 -9.32 -6.64 -8.99
C TYR A 703 -10.30 -5.77 -9.80
N ALA A 704 -11.41 -5.39 -9.19
CA ALA A 704 -12.36 -4.41 -9.74
C ALA A 704 -12.56 -3.19 -8.82
N SER A 705 -12.05 -3.26 -7.59
CA SER A 705 -12.20 -2.25 -6.54
C SER A 705 -11.07 -2.42 -5.52
N ALA A 706 -10.70 -1.31 -4.90
CA ALA A 706 -9.73 -1.21 -3.80
C ALA A 706 -10.19 -0.08 -2.86
N HIS A 707 -9.39 0.24 -1.85
CA HIS A 707 -9.63 1.36 -0.94
C HIS A 707 -9.63 2.72 -1.68
N ASP A 708 -8.71 2.89 -2.63
CA ASP A 708 -8.60 4.03 -3.55
C ASP A 708 -9.70 4.03 -4.62
N ASN A 709 -10.10 5.22 -5.06
CA ASN A 709 -11.17 5.45 -6.04
C ASN A 709 -12.55 5.08 -5.47
N GLU A 710 -13.59 5.15 -6.30
CA GLU A 710 -14.93 4.75 -5.88
C GLU A 710 -15.00 3.24 -5.60
N THR A 711 -15.80 2.87 -4.59
CA THR A 711 -16.12 1.46 -4.32
C THR A 711 -16.80 0.79 -5.52
N LEU A 712 -16.83 -0.54 -5.56
CA LEU A 712 -17.51 -1.27 -6.64
C LEU A 712 -19.00 -0.90 -6.74
N PHE A 713 -19.70 -0.75 -5.62
CA PHE A 713 -21.11 -0.35 -5.63
C PHE A 713 -21.29 1.09 -6.14
N ASP A 714 -20.41 1.99 -5.72
CA ASP A 714 -20.45 3.41 -6.12
C ASP A 714 -20.18 3.58 -7.60
N ILE A 715 -19.15 2.92 -8.15
CA ILE A 715 -18.80 3.04 -9.57
C ILE A 715 -19.88 2.45 -10.48
N ILE A 716 -20.51 1.35 -10.06
CA ILE A 716 -21.68 0.77 -10.75
C ILE A 716 -22.85 1.76 -10.73
N SER A 717 -23.14 2.35 -9.57
CA SER A 717 -24.22 3.33 -9.42
C SER A 717 -23.98 4.63 -10.19
N LEU A 718 -22.72 4.99 -10.38
CA LEU A 718 -22.33 6.16 -11.17
C LEU A 718 -22.50 5.92 -12.67
N LYS A 719 -22.03 4.75 -13.15
CA LYS A 719 -21.88 4.43 -14.58
C LYS A 719 -23.11 3.78 -15.22
N THR A 720 -23.91 3.03 -14.47
CA THR A 720 -25.12 2.40 -15.03
C THR A 720 -26.22 3.42 -15.33
N PRO A 721 -27.18 3.11 -16.23
CA PRO A 721 -28.36 3.94 -16.42
C PRO A 721 -29.10 4.24 -15.11
N MET A 722 -29.64 5.45 -15.01
CA MET A 722 -30.29 5.95 -13.78
C MET A 722 -31.55 5.16 -13.41
N ASP A 723 -32.22 4.58 -14.40
CA ASP A 723 -33.50 3.87 -14.27
C ASP A 723 -33.36 2.39 -13.96
N LEU A 724 -32.13 1.83 -13.90
CA LEU A 724 -31.93 0.47 -13.41
C LEU A 724 -32.39 0.34 -11.96
N SER A 725 -32.96 -0.83 -11.65
CA SER A 725 -33.34 -1.17 -10.28
C SER A 725 -32.13 -1.50 -9.40
N ILE A 726 -32.32 -1.46 -8.07
CA ILE A 726 -31.28 -1.87 -7.13
C ILE A 726 -30.91 -3.34 -7.27
N ASP A 727 -31.88 -4.23 -7.48
CA ASP A 727 -31.65 -5.66 -7.73
C ASP A 727 -30.69 -5.86 -8.92
N GLU A 728 -30.92 -5.14 -10.02
CA GLU A 728 -30.04 -5.21 -11.18
C GLU A 728 -28.62 -4.74 -10.90
N ARG A 729 -28.45 -3.64 -10.15
CA ARG A 729 -27.11 -3.18 -9.74
C ARG A 729 -26.41 -4.18 -8.81
N CYS A 730 -27.16 -4.84 -7.92
CA CYS A 730 -26.62 -5.91 -7.07
C CYS A 730 -26.12 -7.09 -7.91
N ARG A 731 -26.83 -7.46 -8.99
CA ARG A 731 -26.37 -8.50 -9.92
C ARG A 731 -25.13 -8.07 -10.72
N ILE A 732 -25.04 -6.80 -11.11
CA ILE A 732 -23.85 -6.25 -11.78
C ILE A 732 -22.63 -6.31 -10.84
N ASN A 733 -22.82 -5.97 -9.56
CA ASN A 733 -21.77 -6.10 -8.54
C ASN A 733 -21.30 -7.56 -8.40
N HIS A 734 -22.25 -8.51 -8.30
CA HIS A 734 -21.94 -9.95 -8.25
C HIS A 734 -21.23 -10.44 -9.51
N LEU A 735 -21.60 -9.96 -10.70
CA LEU A 735 -20.90 -10.29 -11.95
C LEU A 735 -19.44 -9.80 -11.95
N SER A 736 -19.21 -8.56 -11.52
CA SER A 736 -17.88 -7.97 -11.42
C SER A 736 -17.00 -8.75 -10.45
N THR A 737 -17.49 -9.06 -9.26
CA THR A 737 -16.74 -9.89 -8.29
C THR A 737 -16.57 -11.33 -8.76
N SER A 738 -17.53 -11.90 -9.50
CA SER A 738 -17.41 -13.25 -10.06
C SER A 738 -16.33 -13.38 -11.13
N MET A 739 -16.18 -12.36 -12.01
CA MET A 739 -15.09 -12.32 -12.98
C MET A 739 -13.73 -12.34 -12.28
N ILE A 740 -13.59 -11.62 -11.17
CA ILE A 740 -12.37 -11.62 -10.36
C ILE A 740 -12.17 -12.96 -9.65
N ALA A 741 -13.17 -13.47 -8.95
CA ALA A 741 -13.09 -14.72 -8.18
C ALA A 741 -12.78 -15.95 -9.05
N LEU A 742 -13.30 -16.02 -10.27
CA LEU A 742 -13.11 -17.15 -11.18
C LEU A 742 -11.96 -16.95 -12.18
N SER A 743 -11.19 -15.85 -12.07
CA SER A 743 -10.01 -15.62 -12.89
C SER A 743 -8.85 -16.55 -12.50
N GLN A 744 -8.00 -16.91 -13.47
CA GLN A 744 -6.63 -17.31 -13.19
C GLN A 744 -5.85 -16.10 -12.65
N GLY A 745 -4.74 -16.38 -11.96
CA GLY A 745 -4.05 -15.37 -11.16
C GLY A 745 -4.67 -15.24 -9.77
N ILE A 746 -4.38 -14.13 -9.09
CA ILE A 746 -4.75 -13.94 -7.68
C ILE A 746 -5.89 -12.92 -7.59
N PRO A 747 -7.09 -13.33 -7.15
CA PRO A 747 -8.22 -12.44 -6.91
C PRO A 747 -7.97 -11.54 -5.70
N PHE A 748 -8.36 -10.29 -5.85
CA PHE A 748 -8.32 -9.28 -4.82
C PHE A 748 -9.68 -8.60 -4.70
N PHE A 749 -10.15 -8.45 -3.47
CA PHE A 749 -11.44 -7.88 -3.12
C PHE A 749 -11.25 -6.77 -2.10
N HIS A 750 -11.92 -5.65 -2.31
CA HIS A 750 -11.99 -4.57 -1.34
C HIS A 750 -12.99 -4.94 -0.25
N ALA A 751 -12.67 -4.67 1.02
CA ALA A 751 -13.58 -4.96 2.12
C ALA A 751 -14.92 -4.25 1.92
N GLY A 752 -15.96 -5.06 1.77
CA GLY A 752 -17.32 -4.60 1.56
C GLY A 752 -17.86 -4.80 0.15
N ASP A 753 -17.05 -5.25 -0.82
CA ASP A 753 -17.54 -5.63 -2.16
C ASP A 753 -18.72 -6.62 -2.05
N GLU A 754 -18.60 -7.60 -1.15
CA GLU A 754 -19.56 -8.66 -0.84
C GLU A 754 -20.83 -8.17 -0.15
N ILE A 755 -20.82 -6.98 0.44
CA ILE A 755 -21.96 -6.36 1.14
C ILE A 755 -22.34 -5.00 0.54
N LEU A 756 -21.98 -4.79 -0.73
CA LEU A 756 -22.35 -3.60 -1.52
C LEU A 756 -21.87 -2.28 -0.90
N ARG A 757 -20.76 -2.28 -0.17
CA ARG A 757 -20.22 -1.10 0.53
C ARG A 757 -20.16 0.10 -0.40
N SER A 758 -20.63 1.23 0.13
CA SER A 758 -20.58 2.55 -0.48
C SER A 758 -19.77 3.48 0.42
N LYS A 759 -19.11 4.46 -0.19
CA LYS A 759 -18.56 5.63 0.50
C LYS A 759 -19.30 6.90 0.10
N SER A 760 -20.59 6.76 -0.25
CA SER A 760 -21.43 7.83 -0.77
C SER A 760 -20.83 8.51 -2.02
N LEU A 761 -20.21 7.71 -2.90
CA LEU A 761 -19.49 8.14 -4.11
C LEU A 761 -18.19 8.90 -3.83
N ASP A 762 -17.61 8.82 -2.64
CA ASP A 762 -16.27 9.35 -2.40
C ASP A 762 -15.21 8.57 -3.19
N ARG A 763 -14.42 9.28 -4.01
CA ARG A 763 -13.34 8.68 -4.80
C ARG A 763 -12.01 8.60 -4.07
N ASP A 764 -11.84 9.33 -2.97
CA ASP A 764 -10.55 9.41 -2.28
C ASP A 764 -10.81 9.72 -0.81
N SER A 765 -11.05 8.64 -0.07
CA SER A 765 -11.65 8.67 1.26
C SER A 765 -10.62 8.50 2.38
N TYR A 766 -9.36 8.82 2.08
CA TYR A 766 -8.24 8.65 2.98
C TYR A 766 -8.40 9.36 4.32
N ASP A 767 -9.08 10.51 4.31
CA ASP A 767 -9.32 11.38 5.46
C ASP A 767 -10.81 11.72 5.64
N SER A 768 -11.69 10.90 5.07
CA SER A 768 -13.15 11.14 5.10
C SER A 768 -13.84 10.60 6.36
N GLY A 769 -13.07 10.31 7.41
CA GLY A 769 -13.56 9.86 8.70
C GLY A 769 -14.29 8.52 8.68
N ASP A 770 -14.77 8.13 9.86
CA ASP A 770 -15.62 6.96 10.07
C ASP A 770 -16.93 7.02 9.26
N TRP A 771 -17.49 8.23 9.09
CA TRP A 771 -18.80 8.44 8.48
C TRP A 771 -18.88 7.95 7.03
N PHE A 772 -17.94 8.36 6.18
CA PHE A 772 -17.93 7.94 4.78
C PHE A 772 -17.32 6.54 4.59
N ASN A 773 -16.43 6.10 5.48
CA ASN A 773 -15.78 4.79 5.36
C ASN A 773 -16.50 3.63 6.07
N LYS A 774 -17.61 3.88 6.75
CA LYS A 774 -18.37 2.88 7.52
C LYS A 774 -18.53 1.54 6.78
N ILE A 775 -18.19 0.47 7.49
CA ILE A 775 -18.59 -0.91 7.16
C ILE A 775 -19.59 -1.36 8.21
N ASP A 776 -20.76 -1.81 7.76
CA ASP A 776 -21.85 -2.20 8.65
C ASP A 776 -22.07 -3.72 8.63
N PHE A 777 -21.41 -4.43 9.56
CA PHE A 777 -21.54 -5.88 9.70
C PHE A 777 -22.89 -6.34 10.29
N THR A 778 -23.80 -5.42 10.65
CA THR A 778 -25.21 -5.77 10.94
C THR A 778 -26.02 -6.01 9.65
N TYR A 779 -25.45 -5.59 8.52
CA TYR A 779 -26.03 -5.63 7.18
C TYR A 779 -27.28 -4.75 7.01
N GLU A 780 -27.57 -3.83 7.94
CA GLU A 780 -28.73 -2.94 7.84
C GLU A 780 -28.53 -1.85 6.78
N THR A 781 -27.29 -1.38 6.61
CA THR A 781 -26.95 -0.33 5.64
C THR A 781 -25.68 -0.69 4.88
N ASN A 782 -25.55 -0.22 3.63
CA ASN A 782 -24.28 -0.29 2.89
C ASN A 782 -23.51 1.04 2.88
N ASN A 783 -23.99 2.02 3.65
CA ASN A 783 -23.51 3.41 3.70
C ASN A 783 -23.79 4.31 2.46
N TRP A 784 -24.68 3.89 1.55
CA TRP A 784 -25.11 4.76 0.43
C TRP A 784 -26.03 5.91 0.89
N GLY A 785 -25.83 7.09 0.30
CA GLY A 785 -26.73 8.23 0.50
C GLY A 785 -26.57 8.89 1.87
N VAL A 786 -25.34 8.98 2.37
CA VAL A 786 -25.03 9.60 3.68
C VAL A 786 -24.52 11.03 3.57
N GLY A 787 -24.83 11.72 2.46
CA GLY A 787 -24.34 13.06 2.14
C GLY A 787 -23.45 13.06 0.91
N LEU A 788 -23.26 14.24 0.32
CA LEU A 788 -22.21 14.44 -0.69
C LEU A 788 -20.84 14.24 -0.03
N PRO A 789 -19.90 13.57 -0.70
CA PRO A 789 -18.58 13.29 -0.16
C PRO A 789 -17.71 14.56 -0.09
N PRO A 790 -16.59 14.56 0.67
CA PRO A 790 -15.75 15.73 0.90
C PRO A 790 -15.37 16.51 -0.35
N ARG A 791 -15.53 17.83 -0.24
CA ARG A 791 -15.42 18.79 -1.34
C ARG A 791 -14.07 18.70 -2.05
N GLU A 792 -12.98 18.60 -1.29
CA GLU A 792 -11.60 18.68 -1.80
C GLU A 792 -11.36 17.77 -3.01
N LYS A 793 -11.88 16.54 -2.96
CA LYS A 793 -11.69 15.55 -4.01
C LYS A 793 -12.90 15.43 -4.93
N ASN A 794 -14.10 15.79 -4.49
CA ASN A 794 -15.34 15.36 -5.14
C ASN A 794 -16.23 16.48 -5.70
N GLU A 795 -15.98 17.74 -5.39
CA GLU A 795 -16.91 18.85 -5.72
C GLU A 795 -17.29 18.91 -7.21
N GLY A 796 -16.31 18.69 -8.09
CA GLY A 796 -16.52 18.69 -9.54
C GLY A 796 -17.55 17.66 -10.02
N SER A 797 -17.72 16.56 -9.27
CA SER A 797 -18.63 15.47 -9.58
C SER A 797 -19.95 15.53 -8.81
N TRP A 798 -20.11 16.44 -7.84
CA TRP A 798 -21.33 16.60 -7.06
C TRP A 798 -22.62 16.74 -7.90
N PRO A 799 -22.63 17.45 -9.05
CA PRO A 799 -23.82 17.51 -9.91
C PRO A 799 -24.29 16.15 -10.42
N LEU A 800 -23.37 15.20 -10.59
CA LEU A 800 -23.67 13.83 -10.98
C LEU A 800 -24.10 12.97 -9.78
N MET A 801 -23.49 13.21 -8.62
CA MET A 801 -23.70 12.44 -7.38
C MET A 801 -25.04 12.76 -6.72
N LYS A 802 -25.36 14.04 -6.53
CA LYS A 802 -26.55 14.50 -5.80
C LYS A 802 -27.87 13.83 -6.25
N PRO A 803 -28.24 13.81 -7.55
CA PRO A 803 -29.49 13.17 -7.96
C PRO A 803 -29.51 11.65 -7.76
N ARG A 804 -28.35 10.98 -7.69
CA ARG A 804 -28.24 9.54 -7.41
C ARG A 804 -28.42 9.27 -5.92
N LEU A 805 -27.72 10.04 -5.08
CA LEU A 805 -27.82 9.93 -3.61
C LEU A 805 -29.23 10.25 -3.10
N GLU A 806 -29.91 11.22 -3.71
CA GLU A 806 -31.29 11.61 -3.34
C GLU A 806 -32.36 10.65 -3.86
N ASN A 807 -32.04 9.76 -4.79
CA ASN A 807 -33.00 8.80 -5.35
C ASN A 807 -33.08 7.53 -4.47
N PRO A 808 -34.22 7.27 -3.79
CA PRO A 808 -34.34 6.11 -2.90
C PRO A 808 -34.18 4.75 -3.60
N SER A 809 -34.40 4.68 -4.92
CA SER A 809 -34.25 3.44 -5.69
C SER A 809 -32.81 2.97 -5.86
N PHE A 810 -31.82 3.79 -5.49
CA PHE A 810 -30.40 3.42 -5.48
C PHE A 810 -29.95 2.77 -4.17
N LYS A 811 -30.72 2.90 -3.09
CA LYS A 811 -30.30 2.44 -1.77
C LYS A 811 -30.66 0.96 -1.58
N PRO A 812 -29.69 0.05 -1.36
CA PRO A 812 -29.98 -1.34 -1.04
C PRO A 812 -30.56 -1.46 0.37
N ALA A 813 -31.47 -2.39 0.53
CA ALA A 813 -31.99 -2.83 1.81
C ALA A 813 -31.18 -4.02 2.34
N LYS A 814 -31.40 -4.38 3.60
CA LYS A 814 -30.72 -5.53 4.25
C LYS A 814 -30.77 -6.83 3.45
N HIS A 815 -31.91 -7.14 2.83
CA HIS A 815 -32.05 -8.37 2.06
C HIS A 815 -31.21 -8.36 0.78
N ASP A 816 -31.00 -7.19 0.16
CA ASP A 816 -30.10 -7.04 -0.99
C ASP A 816 -28.64 -7.29 -0.58
N ILE A 817 -28.24 -6.73 0.56
CA ILE A 817 -26.89 -6.88 1.13
C ILE A 817 -26.59 -8.34 1.49
N ILE A 818 -27.51 -9.01 2.20
CA ILE A 818 -27.37 -10.44 2.53
C ILE A 818 -27.34 -11.29 1.25
N ALA A 819 -28.20 -10.98 0.27
CA ALA A 819 -28.21 -11.71 -0.99
C ALA A 819 -26.95 -11.47 -1.83
N ALA A 820 -26.25 -10.34 -1.68
CA ALA A 820 -24.94 -10.13 -2.29
C ALA A 820 -23.87 -10.98 -1.60
N LEU A 821 -23.87 -10.99 -0.26
CA LEU A 821 -22.94 -11.79 0.55
C LEU A 821 -23.07 -13.28 0.26
N ASP A 822 -24.28 -13.82 0.22
CA ASP A 822 -24.54 -15.23 -0.08
C ASP A 822 -23.98 -15.62 -1.46
N LYS A 823 -24.21 -14.78 -2.48
CA LYS A 823 -23.71 -15.01 -3.85
C LYS A 823 -22.18 -14.91 -3.93
N PHE A 824 -21.57 -14.02 -3.15
CA PHE A 824 -20.13 -13.90 -3.04
C PHE A 824 -19.51 -15.13 -2.35
N ILE A 825 -20.12 -15.62 -1.27
CA ILE A 825 -19.73 -16.86 -0.61
C ILE A 825 -19.83 -18.05 -1.58
N ASP A 826 -20.91 -18.13 -2.36
CA ASP A 826 -21.09 -19.18 -3.36
C ASP A 826 -19.99 -19.15 -4.42
N ILE A 827 -19.60 -17.97 -4.93
CA ILE A 827 -18.56 -17.88 -5.95
C ILE A 827 -17.17 -18.21 -5.42
N LEU A 828 -16.85 -17.84 -4.17
CA LEU A 828 -15.62 -18.27 -3.52
C LEU A 828 -15.57 -19.79 -3.36
N LYS A 829 -16.66 -20.41 -2.89
CA LYS A 829 -16.74 -21.88 -2.80
C LYS A 829 -16.50 -22.56 -4.15
N ILE A 830 -16.97 -21.96 -5.25
CA ILE A 830 -16.73 -22.47 -6.60
C ILE A 830 -15.25 -22.34 -7.01
N ARG A 831 -14.58 -21.22 -6.70
CA ARG A 831 -13.13 -21.09 -6.96
C ARG A 831 -12.34 -22.21 -6.28
N TYR A 832 -12.70 -22.54 -5.04
CA TYR A 832 -11.98 -23.54 -4.24
C TYR A 832 -12.49 -24.98 -4.43
N SER A 833 -13.60 -25.20 -5.14
CA SER A 833 -14.08 -26.54 -5.45
C SER A 833 -13.23 -27.27 -6.49
N SER A 834 -12.45 -26.53 -7.29
CA SER A 834 -11.63 -27.08 -8.38
C SER A 834 -10.25 -26.42 -8.44
N PRO A 835 -9.15 -27.20 -8.54
CA PRO A 835 -7.82 -26.67 -8.85
C PRO A 835 -7.73 -26.02 -10.23
N LEU A 836 -8.70 -26.27 -11.14
CA LEU A 836 -8.70 -25.73 -12.49
C LEU A 836 -8.82 -24.20 -12.50
N PHE A 837 -9.47 -23.58 -11.52
CA PHE A 837 -9.50 -22.11 -11.39
C PHE A 837 -8.18 -21.49 -10.90
N ARG A 838 -7.20 -22.33 -10.50
CA ARG A 838 -5.99 -21.91 -9.77
C ARG A 838 -4.73 -22.55 -10.34
N LEU A 839 -4.63 -22.62 -11.67
CA LEU A 839 -3.48 -23.19 -12.35
C LEU A 839 -2.20 -22.44 -11.97
N THR A 840 -1.14 -23.21 -11.73
CA THR A 840 0.08 -22.67 -11.13
C THR A 840 1.06 -22.04 -12.13
N THR A 841 0.95 -22.39 -13.42
CA THR A 841 1.93 -21.98 -14.44
C THR A 841 1.27 -21.41 -15.68
N ALA A 842 2.02 -20.58 -16.42
CA ALA A 842 1.60 -20.08 -17.72
C ALA A 842 1.37 -21.22 -18.74
N SER A 843 2.17 -22.29 -18.66
CA SER A 843 2.04 -23.44 -19.56
C SER A 843 0.71 -24.17 -19.35
N ASP A 844 0.31 -24.38 -18.09
CA ASP A 844 -0.98 -25.02 -17.78
C ASP A 844 -2.14 -24.17 -18.30
N ILE A 845 -2.07 -22.84 -18.12
CA ILE A 845 -3.11 -21.92 -18.60
C ILE A 845 -3.21 -21.97 -20.13
N VAL A 846 -2.08 -21.89 -20.83
CA VAL A 846 -2.04 -21.96 -22.30
C VAL A 846 -2.60 -23.28 -22.83
N GLN A 847 -2.35 -24.39 -22.12
CA GLN A 847 -2.83 -25.70 -22.53
C GLN A 847 -4.33 -25.93 -22.24
N ARG A 848 -4.87 -25.32 -21.18
CA ARG A 848 -6.18 -25.71 -20.61
C ARG A 848 -7.26 -24.65 -20.72
N VAL A 849 -6.90 -23.38 -20.73
CA VAL A 849 -7.86 -22.26 -20.70
C VAL A 849 -8.17 -21.84 -22.13
N HIS A 850 -9.46 -21.82 -22.48
CA HIS A 850 -9.94 -21.43 -23.80
C HIS A 850 -11.16 -20.50 -23.70
N PHE A 851 -11.28 -19.58 -24.66
CA PHE A 851 -12.42 -18.69 -24.79
C PHE A 851 -13.20 -18.99 -26.06
N HIS A 852 -14.53 -19.02 -25.96
CA HIS A 852 -15.40 -19.56 -27.03
C HIS A 852 -16.28 -18.52 -27.74
N ASN A 853 -16.54 -17.37 -27.11
CA ASN A 853 -17.31 -16.28 -27.71
C ASN A 853 -16.38 -15.15 -28.16
N THR A 854 -15.66 -15.37 -29.26
CA THR A 854 -14.59 -14.51 -29.77
C THR A 854 -14.80 -14.10 -31.23
N GLY A 855 -13.98 -13.18 -31.74
CA GLY A 855 -14.00 -12.77 -33.15
C GLY A 855 -15.07 -11.72 -33.49
N PRO A 856 -15.17 -11.32 -34.77
CA PRO A 856 -16.00 -10.19 -35.19
C PRO A 856 -17.51 -10.45 -35.09
N SER A 857 -17.90 -11.72 -34.95
CA SER A 857 -19.29 -12.14 -34.79
C SER A 857 -19.64 -12.56 -33.35
N LEU A 858 -18.79 -12.23 -32.37
CA LEU A 858 -19.08 -12.50 -30.97
C LEU A 858 -20.45 -11.92 -30.55
N VAL A 859 -21.09 -12.61 -29.60
CA VAL A 859 -22.30 -12.11 -28.92
C VAL A 859 -21.85 -11.05 -27.91
N PRO A 860 -22.20 -9.76 -28.09
CA PRO A 860 -21.71 -8.70 -27.20
C PRO A 860 -22.19 -8.90 -25.76
N GLY A 861 -21.33 -8.66 -24.78
CA GLY A 861 -21.68 -8.79 -23.36
C GLY A 861 -21.63 -10.21 -22.81
N VAL A 862 -21.07 -11.17 -23.54
CA VAL A 862 -20.89 -12.53 -23.05
C VAL A 862 -19.43 -12.97 -23.14
N ILE A 863 -18.89 -13.53 -22.07
CA ILE A 863 -17.61 -14.22 -22.07
C ILE A 863 -17.88 -15.68 -21.71
N VAL A 864 -17.32 -16.60 -22.50
CA VAL A 864 -17.40 -18.05 -22.22
C VAL A 864 -15.97 -18.59 -22.11
N MET A 865 -15.60 -19.02 -20.91
CA MET A 865 -14.28 -19.56 -20.58
C MET A 865 -14.41 -21.05 -20.24
N SER A 866 -13.69 -21.93 -20.92
CA SER A 866 -13.53 -23.32 -20.49
C SER A 866 -12.15 -23.55 -19.91
N ILE A 867 -12.06 -24.50 -18.98
CA ILE A 867 -10.81 -25.01 -18.43
C ILE A 867 -10.85 -26.53 -18.53
N GLU A 868 -9.96 -27.08 -19.33
CA GLU A 868 -9.87 -28.52 -19.56
C GLU A 868 -8.99 -29.22 -18.52
N ASP A 869 -9.38 -30.44 -18.16
CA ASP A 869 -8.51 -31.38 -17.48
C ASP A 869 -8.35 -32.68 -18.28
N ALA A 870 -7.40 -33.53 -17.87
CA ALA A 870 -7.16 -34.80 -18.52
C ALA A 870 -8.43 -35.65 -18.56
N ARG A 871 -8.77 -36.19 -19.73
CA ARG A 871 -9.93 -37.06 -19.96
C ARG A 871 -9.44 -38.46 -20.35
N ASN A 872 -10.24 -39.50 -20.09
CA ASN A 872 -9.83 -40.90 -20.27
C ASN A 872 -9.37 -41.24 -21.69
N ASP A 873 -9.71 -40.41 -22.68
CA ASP A 873 -9.37 -40.50 -24.10
C ASP A 873 -8.24 -39.56 -24.56
N ARG A 874 -7.78 -38.62 -23.71
CA ARG A 874 -6.69 -37.66 -23.99
C ARG A 874 -5.59 -37.74 -22.92
N HIS A 875 -4.44 -38.28 -23.30
CA HIS A 875 -3.27 -38.49 -22.41
C HIS A 875 -2.18 -37.39 -22.53
N ASP A 876 -2.48 -36.26 -23.17
CA ASP A 876 -1.53 -35.17 -23.44
C ASP A 876 -1.38 -34.15 -22.30
N MET A 877 -2.16 -34.29 -21.23
CA MET A 877 -2.04 -33.50 -20.00
C MET A 877 -2.27 -34.36 -18.75
N ALA A 878 -1.70 -33.93 -17.62
CA ALA A 878 -1.91 -34.59 -16.33
C ALA A 878 -3.30 -34.27 -15.77
N GLN A 879 -3.93 -35.23 -15.07
CA GLN A 879 -5.13 -34.95 -14.29
C GLN A 879 -4.76 -34.12 -13.06
N ILE A 880 -5.45 -33.01 -12.83
CA ILE A 880 -5.25 -32.14 -11.65
C ILE A 880 -6.49 -31.98 -10.79
N ASP A 881 -7.68 -32.30 -11.32
CA ASP A 881 -8.93 -32.30 -10.58
C ASP A 881 -9.47 -33.75 -10.49
N GLU A 882 -9.74 -34.21 -9.26
CA GLU A 882 -10.27 -35.55 -9.00
C GLU A 882 -11.80 -35.66 -9.21
N THR A 883 -12.49 -34.52 -9.24
CA THR A 883 -13.96 -34.44 -9.28
C THR A 883 -14.47 -34.08 -10.67
N PHE A 884 -13.82 -33.12 -11.34
CA PHE A 884 -14.28 -32.57 -12.63
C PHE A 884 -13.25 -32.77 -13.74
N SER A 885 -13.70 -33.13 -14.94
CA SER A 885 -12.84 -33.24 -16.14
C SER A 885 -12.84 -31.98 -17.01
N CYS A 886 -13.81 -31.10 -16.82
CA CYS A 886 -13.92 -29.83 -17.53
C CYS A 886 -14.78 -28.87 -16.70
N VAL A 887 -14.44 -27.59 -16.76
CA VAL A 887 -15.22 -26.49 -16.21
C VAL A 887 -15.52 -25.49 -17.32
N VAL A 888 -16.74 -24.99 -17.40
CA VAL A 888 -17.14 -23.93 -18.33
C VAL A 888 -17.84 -22.83 -17.55
N THR A 889 -17.32 -21.61 -17.62
CA THR A 889 -17.92 -20.43 -17.01
C THR A 889 -18.46 -19.51 -18.09
N VAL A 890 -19.72 -19.10 -17.94
CA VAL A 890 -20.39 -18.12 -18.80
C VAL A 890 -20.70 -16.87 -17.98
N PHE A 891 -20.09 -15.75 -18.34
CA PHE A 891 -20.42 -14.44 -17.78
C PHE A 891 -21.36 -13.72 -18.75
N ASN A 892 -22.65 -13.62 -18.41
CA ASN A 892 -23.63 -12.88 -19.19
C ASN A 892 -23.94 -11.54 -18.51
N VAL A 893 -23.39 -10.44 -19.02
CA VAL A 893 -23.70 -9.08 -18.53
C VAL A 893 -24.95 -8.48 -19.20
N CYS A 894 -25.50 -9.13 -20.23
CA CYS A 894 -26.66 -8.62 -20.94
C CYS A 894 -27.89 -8.53 -20.01
N PRO A 895 -28.81 -7.58 -20.27
CA PRO A 895 -30.06 -7.46 -19.53
C PRO A 895 -31.11 -8.53 -19.93
N TYR A 896 -30.74 -9.51 -20.75
CA TYR A 896 -31.59 -10.61 -21.23
C TYR A 896 -30.85 -11.96 -21.18
N GLU A 897 -31.62 -13.04 -21.26
CA GLU A 897 -31.09 -14.40 -21.40
C GLU A 897 -30.35 -14.56 -22.73
N VAL A 898 -29.22 -15.28 -22.69
CA VAL A 898 -28.46 -15.65 -23.88
C VAL A 898 -28.45 -17.16 -24.05
N SER A 899 -28.43 -17.60 -25.31
CA SER A 899 -28.22 -19.00 -25.68
C SER A 899 -27.07 -19.07 -26.68
N ILE A 900 -25.96 -19.71 -26.30
CA ILE A 900 -24.74 -19.81 -27.12
C ILE A 900 -24.46 -21.28 -27.40
N GLU A 901 -24.37 -21.63 -28.67
CA GLU A 901 -23.97 -22.97 -29.11
C GLU A 901 -22.45 -23.02 -29.29
N ILE A 902 -21.81 -23.99 -28.63
CA ILE A 902 -20.38 -24.25 -28.75
C ILE A 902 -20.24 -25.73 -29.17
N PRO A 903 -20.20 -26.00 -30.50
CA PRO A 903 -20.19 -27.37 -31.02
C PRO A 903 -19.02 -28.22 -30.50
N ASP A 904 -17.86 -27.59 -30.24
CA ASP A 904 -16.67 -28.27 -29.70
C ASP A 904 -16.87 -28.77 -28.27
N LEU A 905 -17.85 -28.22 -27.55
CA LEU A 905 -18.27 -28.65 -26.22
C LEU A 905 -19.55 -29.48 -26.25
N ALA A 906 -20.08 -29.85 -27.43
CA ALA A 906 -21.20 -30.77 -27.54
C ALA A 906 -20.79 -32.20 -27.12
N SER A 907 -21.76 -33.05 -26.80
CA SER A 907 -21.57 -34.42 -26.30
C SER A 907 -20.88 -34.55 -24.94
N LEU A 908 -20.42 -33.45 -24.35
CA LEU A 908 -19.95 -33.43 -22.95
C LEU A 908 -21.13 -33.58 -22.00
N ARG A 909 -20.85 -34.08 -20.79
CA ARG A 909 -21.87 -34.26 -19.74
C ARG A 909 -21.81 -33.13 -18.72
N LEU A 910 -21.78 -31.91 -19.22
CA LEU A 910 -21.76 -30.71 -18.39
C LEU A 910 -23.07 -30.55 -17.62
N GLN A 911 -22.96 -30.17 -16.36
CA GLN A 911 -24.07 -29.88 -15.45
C GLN A 911 -23.80 -28.56 -14.73
N LEU A 912 -24.84 -27.84 -14.34
CA LEU A 912 -24.67 -26.65 -13.50
C LEU A 912 -23.94 -27.04 -12.21
N HIS A 913 -22.98 -26.23 -11.77
CA HIS A 913 -22.15 -26.51 -10.61
C HIS A 913 -23.04 -26.75 -9.36
N PRO A 914 -22.76 -27.76 -8.51
CA PRO A 914 -23.62 -28.11 -7.38
C PRO A 914 -23.92 -26.96 -6.42
N VAL A 915 -22.97 -26.04 -6.22
CA VAL A 915 -23.19 -24.80 -5.43
C VAL A 915 -24.31 -23.95 -6.04
N GLN A 916 -24.30 -23.74 -7.37
CA GLN A 916 -25.32 -22.93 -8.03
C GLN A 916 -26.66 -23.63 -8.14
N VAL A 917 -26.68 -24.97 -8.30
CA VAL A 917 -27.91 -25.76 -8.22
C VAL A 917 -28.63 -25.56 -6.88
N ASN A 918 -27.86 -25.45 -5.79
CA ASN A 918 -28.37 -25.25 -4.43
C ASN A 918 -28.36 -23.78 -3.98
N SER A 919 -28.00 -22.83 -4.86
CA SER A 919 -27.88 -21.42 -4.50
C SER A 919 -29.23 -20.81 -4.17
N SER A 920 -29.24 -19.78 -3.32
CA SER A 920 -30.41 -18.96 -3.04
C SER A 920 -30.85 -18.14 -4.26
N ASP A 921 -29.95 -17.89 -5.22
CA ASP A 921 -30.27 -17.18 -6.46
C ASP A 921 -31.10 -18.03 -7.44
N ALA A 922 -32.40 -17.73 -7.50
CA ALA A 922 -33.33 -18.43 -8.38
C ALA A 922 -33.05 -18.25 -9.87
N LEU A 923 -32.37 -17.18 -10.28
CA LEU A 923 -31.98 -16.97 -11.68
C LEU A 923 -30.82 -17.87 -12.05
N ALA A 924 -29.74 -17.93 -11.26
CA ALA A 924 -28.61 -18.81 -11.55
C ALA A 924 -29.03 -20.29 -11.74
N ARG A 925 -30.01 -20.78 -10.96
CA ARG A 925 -30.57 -22.15 -11.08
C ARG A 925 -31.28 -22.45 -12.42
N GLN A 926 -31.66 -21.43 -13.18
CA GLN A 926 -32.29 -21.60 -14.49
C GLN A 926 -31.28 -21.82 -15.61
N SER A 927 -29.98 -21.67 -15.32
CA SER A 927 -28.92 -21.92 -16.29
C SER A 927 -28.91 -23.39 -16.73
N ALA A 928 -28.86 -23.62 -18.03
CA ALA A 928 -29.02 -24.95 -18.62
C ALA A 928 -27.95 -25.22 -19.70
N TYR A 929 -27.63 -26.49 -19.88
CA TYR A 929 -26.75 -26.97 -20.94
C TYR A 929 -27.42 -28.11 -21.71
N ASP A 930 -27.41 -28.03 -23.04
CA ASP A 930 -27.90 -29.07 -23.96
C ASP A 930 -26.73 -29.84 -24.56
N THR A 931 -26.57 -31.10 -24.14
CA THR A 931 -25.53 -32.01 -24.63
C THR A 931 -25.56 -32.24 -26.13
N ALA A 932 -26.73 -32.22 -26.79
CA ALA A 932 -26.83 -32.55 -28.22
C ALA A 932 -26.22 -31.47 -29.11
N THR A 933 -26.32 -30.21 -28.68
CA THR A 933 -25.91 -29.04 -29.45
C THR A 933 -24.69 -28.32 -28.87
N GLY A 934 -24.32 -28.63 -27.61
CA GLY A 934 -23.33 -27.84 -26.87
C GLY A 934 -23.85 -26.45 -26.51
N ARG A 935 -25.18 -26.29 -26.35
CA ARG A 935 -25.82 -25.01 -26.10
C ARG A 935 -25.86 -24.69 -24.61
N PHE A 936 -25.38 -23.50 -24.24
CA PHE A 936 -25.50 -22.94 -22.90
C PHE A 936 -26.58 -21.85 -22.90
N THR A 937 -27.59 -22.00 -22.05
CA THR A 937 -28.64 -20.99 -21.83
C THR A 937 -28.42 -20.37 -20.46
N VAL A 938 -28.16 -19.06 -20.42
CA VAL A 938 -27.78 -18.34 -19.20
C VAL A 938 -28.64 -17.09 -19.06
N PRO A 939 -29.37 -16.93 -17.93
CA PRO A 939 -30.22 -15.77 -17.70
C PRO A 939 -29.46 -14.45 -17.69
N LYS A 940 -30.22 -13.36 -17.76
CA LYS A 940 -29.68 -11.99 -17.67
C LYS A 940 -28.78 -11.80 -16.44
N ARG A 941 -27.76 -10.97 -16.57
CA ARG A 941 -26.88 -10.54 -15.48
C ARG A 941 -26.43 -11.69 -14.55
N THR A 942 -25.86 -12.75 -15.12
CA THR A 942 -25.58 -14.00 -14.40
C THR A 942 -24.22 -14.56 -14.79
N ALA A 943 -23.43 -14.95 -13.79
CA ALA A 943 -22.27 -15.81 -13.96
C ALA A 943 -22.71 -17.26 -13.69
N ALA A 944 -22.67 -18.13 -14.70
CA ALA A 944 -23.05 -19.53 -14.59
C ALA A 944 -21.82 -20.43 -14.79
N VAL A 945 -21.62 -21.39 -13.89
CA VAL A 945 -20.51 -22.34 -13.93
C VAL A 945 -21.06 -23.73 -14.16
N PHE A 946 -20.61 -24.37 -15.22
CA PHE A 946 -20.94 -25.73 -15.58
C PHE A 946 -19.70 -26.61 -15.39
N VAL A 947 -19.90 -27.83 -14.92
CA VAL A 947 -18.83 -28.79 -14.67
C VAL A 947 -19.17 -30.13 -15.28
N GLU A 948 -18.16 -30.85 -15.75
CA GLU A 948 -18.30 -32.24 -16.19
C GLU A 948 -17.79 -33.16 -15.07
N PRO A 949 -18.68 -33.87 -14.34
CA PRO A 949 -18.26 -34.81 -13.33
C PRO A 949 -17.49 -35.98 -13.92
N ARG A 950 -16.42 -36.41 -13.24
CA ARG A 950 -15.72 -37.66 -13.57
C ARG A 950 -16.60 -38.87 -13.26
N CYS A 951 -16.45 -39.93 -14.05
CA CYS A 951 -17.16 -41.20 -13.88
C CYS A 951 -16.35 -42.22 -13.10
#